data_AF-A0A3E2WZG6-F1
#
_entry.id   AF-A0A3E2WZG6-F1
#
_cell.length_a   1.000
_cell.length_b   1.000
_cell.length_c   1.000
_cell.angle_alpha   90.00
_cell.angle_beta   90.00
_cell.angle_gamma   90.00
#
_symmetry.space_group_name_H-M   'P 1'
#
loop_
_entity.id
_entity.type
_entity.pdbx_description
1 polymer ?
#
loop_
_entity_poly.entity_id
_entity_poly.type
_entity_poly.pdbx_seq_one_letter_code
_entity_poly.pdbx_strand_id
1 'polypeptide(L)'
;MELERDPAVKEPSAVLSEDIAGKYNAFLENIGSSACRFIFDNDLTLLYANNSFFKSTGYTKKEFLSHFTSLRLYLKNHITEFKSIQNAAADAVTKKETVFTVDFTLPLKQNGGIKCRMTGNLTGVSASGSPVFSAVLTDISDLAAQSEEKGKYFEWMMDSYMGNIYISDIETYELLYLNAVAVETLKTPKEKVIGHKCYEVIQGRTSPCPFCTNNKLRTDEFYEWEFHNPILERTFMIKNRLINWKGHKARIELSHDMYSAEYKLAKKDQERETLLRTIPGGFTRLDARDFNTVLWYGAEFLKIIGYTKEQFETELHSQCSYIHPGDRDRLHTLLKKMQHTGGNMITEARFITRSGQTKTQTLTLYYADAESSWDGIPSFYSVCIDVTEERREQERQRKALEDAYQSAKVANSAKTNFLSTMSHDIRTPMNAVMGMAAIAQANLDERDKVRDCLNKINVSSRHLLNLINEVLDMSKIESGNIDLQPEEVTLPDLIQNVSDICRPLITEKKLNFKISVSDVRHEKITTDGDRLQQVLMNLLSNAIKYTPDEGTVSLQIKEIPSVSDKKGQFEFIVTDNGIGMSEDFILFIFEPFSRAEDSRISKIQGTGLGLAITENIVRMMNGSIEAASQIGKGSQFTVTLQFDLIDEDIPRDSELEGLPVLVVDDDEIVCESAAALLNELGMRGSWVLSGAEAVRRTSDAHRSGDDFFAVILDWKMPEMDGLETLKAIRSNLGEDVPVIIISAYDYSDIEAEFLSAGADAFITKPLFKSKMLHVLQTFLNSGRLETAASQAEIVHPELAGKRVLLVEDNALNREIATELLQMQELLIDTAENGRRALDMFEASEPGYYSAILMDIQMPVMNGYDSTKAIRGLAREDAKNIPILALTANAFTSDIGKAYSAGMDDHIAKPIDVTLLIETLQRYLCL
;
A
#
# COMPACT_ATOMS: atom_id res chain seq x y z
N MET A 1 61.68 33.18 -10.71
CA MET A 1 61.61 33.46 -12.16
C MET A 1 60.65 32.46 -12.79
N GLU A 2 59.37 32.47 -12.41
CA GLU A 2 58.31 33.50 -12.63
C GLU A 2 57.69 33.32 -14.03
N LEU A 3 56.39 33.04 -14.16
CA LEU A 3 55.20 33.93 -13.94
C LEU A 3 55.17 35.06 -15.00
N GLU A 4 54.03 35.43 -15.58
CA GLU A 4 52.71 35.65 -14.95
C GLU A 4 51.49 34.98 -15.66
N ARG A 5 50.28 35.46 -15.35
CA ARG A 5 48.91 34.98 -15.67
C ARG A 5 48.16 36.05 -16.50
N ASP A 6 47.36 35.73 -17.54
CA ASP A 6 45.88 35.51 -17.52
C ASP A 6 45.06 36.83 -17.40
N PRO A 7 43.74 36.98 -17.77
CA PRO A 7 42.78 36.09 -18.47
C PRO A 7 42.01 36.75 -19.67
N ALA A 8 40.99 36.03 -20.18
CA ALA A 8 39.81 36.50 -20.95
C ALA A 8 40.05 36.81 -22.47
N VAL A 9 39.12 36.56 -23.43
CA VAL A 9 37.73 36.01 -23.46
C VAL A 9 37.44 35.57 -24.94
N LYS A 10 36.45 34.75 -25.37
CA LYS A 10 35.15 34.23 -24.87
C LYS A 10 34.74 32.93 -25.61
N GLU A 11 33.72 32.23 -25.13
CA GLU A 11 32.99 31.17 -25.88
C GLU A 11 31.78 31.70 -26.69
N PRO A 12 31.34 30.97 -27.75
CA PRO A 12 30.01 31.09 -28.35
C PRO A 12 29.07 29.96 -27.87
N SER A 13 28.17 30.24 -26.93
CA SER A 13 27.28 29.26 -26.31
C SER A 13 25.96 29.05 -27.08
N ALA A 14 25.70 27.82 -27.52
CA ALA A 14 24.41 27.35 -28.05
C ALA A 14 24.29 25.80 -27.99
N VAL A 15 24.62 25.21 -26.84
CA VAL A 15 24.70 23.75 -26.67
C VAL A 15 23.34 23.16 -26.26
N LEU A 16 22.88 22.13 -26.98
CA LEU A 16 21.92 21.15 -26.42
C LEU A 16 22.62 20.46 -25.23
N SER A 17 22.27 20.88 -24.01
CA SER A 17 22.98 20.58 -22.75
C SER A 17 23.61 19.18 -22.72
N GLU A 18 24.91 19.11 -22.45
CA GLU A 18 25.71 17.88 -22.52
C GLU A 18 25.10 16.72 -21.73
N ASP A 19 24.47 17.03 -20.60
CA ASP A 19 23.69 16.11 -19.76
C ASP A 19 22.63 15.31 -20.53
N ILE A 20 21.92 15.92 -21.49
CA ILE A 20 20.94 15.23 -22.34
C ILE A 20 21.64 14.32 -23.36
N ALA A 21 22.74 14.79 -23.98
CA ALA A 21 23.51 13.98 -24.93
C ALA A 21 24.16 12.76 -24.26
N GLY A 22 24.69 12.94 -23.04
CA GLY A 22 25.21 11.88 -22.19
C GLY A 22 24.13 10.86 -21.82
N LYS A 23 22.98 11.32 -21.31
CA LYS A 23 21.84 10.45 -20.97
C LYS A 23 21.32 9.66 -22.18
N TYR A 24 21.24 10.27 -23.36
CA TYR A 24 20.79 9.57 -24.57
C TYR A 24 21.81 8.53 -25.06
N ASN A 25 23.11 8.81 -24.97
CA ASN A 25 24.14 7.84 -25.34
C ASN A 25 24.22 6.68 -24.32
N ALA A 26 24.04 6.95 -23.02
CA ALA A 26 23.95 5.91 -21.99
C ALA A 26 22.72 5.01 -22.18
N PHE A 27 21.58 5.58 -22.59
CA PHE A 27 20.40 4.81 -23.00
C PHE A 27 20.69 3.90 -24.20
N LEU A 28 21.34 4.40 -25.26
CA LEU A 28 21.69 3.61 -26.44
C LEU A 28 22.75 2.51 -26.17
N GLU A 29 23.68 2.71 -25.24
CA GLU A 29 24.68 1.70 -24.85
C GLU A 29 24.03 0.52 -24.09
N ASN A 30 22.92 0.75 -23.38
CA ASN A 30 22.13 -0.28 -22.69
C ASN A 30 21.15 -1.04 -23.62
N ILE A 31 20.98 -0.63 -24.88
CA ILE A 31 20.16 -1.36 -25.86
C ILE A 31 20.94 -2.56 -26.41
N GLY A 32 20.42 -3.76 -26.18
CA GLY A 32 21.02 -5.03 -26.67
C GLY A 32 21.03 -5.21 -28.19
N SER A 33 20.44 -4.29 -28.94
CA SER A 33 20.44 -4.23 -30.42
C SER A 33 21.54 -3.29 -30.95
N SER A 34 21.91 -3.48 -32.22
CA SER A 34 22.86 -2.59 -32.92
C SER A 34 22.26 -1.19 -33.06
N ALA A 35 22.90 -0.17 -32.47
CA ALA A 35 22.41 1.22 -32.50
C ALA A 35 23.52 2.25 -32.73
N CYS A 36 23.21 3.27 -33.52
CA CYS A 36 24.13 4.31 -33.96
C CYS A 36 23.43 5.67 -34.18
N ARG A 37 24.21 6.75 -34.31
CA ARG A 37 23.72 8.13 -34.47
C ARG A 37 24.59 8.88 -35.47
N PHE A 38 23.96 9.57 -36.42
CA PHE A 38 24.64 10.26 -37.53
C PHE A 38 24.21 11.72 -37.67
N ILE A 39 25.12 12.55 -38.18
CA ILE A 39 24.74 13.81 -38.82
C ILE A 39 24.17 13.47 -40.20
N PHE A 40 23.04 14.07 -40.57
CA PHE A 40 22.53 14.07 -41.94
C PHE A 40 23.29 15.11 -42.77
N ASP A 41 24.51 14.75 -43.14
CA ASP A 41 25.36 15.46 -44.11
C ASP A 41 25.57 14.59 -45.37
N ASN A 42 26.43 15.05 -46.29
CA ASN A 42 26.68 14.34 -47.56
C ASN A 42 27.33 12.96 -47.40
N ASP A 43 27.95 12.67 -46.25
CA ASP A 43 28.75 11.47 -45.99
C ASP A 43 28.13 10.57 -44.91
N LEU A 44 27.12 11.07 -44.19
CA LEU A 44 26.53 10.49 -42.99
C LEU A 44 27.60 10.27 -41.91
N THR A 45 28.17 11.38 -41.41
CA THR A 45 29.20 11.38 -40.34
C THR A 45 28.69 10.74 -39.06
N LEU A 46 29.47 9.80 -38.50
CA LEU A 46 29.11 9.03 -37.31
C LEU A 46 29.41 9.84 -36.03
N LEU A 47 28.37 10.13 -35.24
CA LEU A 47 28.50 10.78 -33.93
C LEU A 47 28.75 9.78 -32.80
N TYR A 48 28.02 8.67 -32.82
CA TYR A 48 28.05 7.66 -31.75
C TYR A 48 27.56 6.31 -32.28
N ALA A 49 28.10 5.22 -31.72
CA ALA A 49 27.54 3.88 -31.84
C ALA A 49 27.83 3.05 -30.58
N ASN A 50 26.92 2.13 -30.28
CA ASN A 50 27.05 1.21 -29.15
C ASN A 50 27.93 0.00 -29.50
N ASN A 51 28.36 -0.75 -28.48
CA ASN A 51 29.18 -1.94 -28.66
C ASN A 51 28.50 -3.02 -29.53
N SER A 52 27.17 -3.10 -29.50
CA SER A 52 26.37 -4.01 -30.34
C SER A 52 26.55 -3.71 -31.84
N PHE A 53 26.57 -2.44 -32.24
CA PHE A 53 26.82 -2.05 -33.63
C PHE A 53 28.20 -2.50 -34.13
N PHE A 54 29.26 -2.22 -33.37
CA PHE A 54 30.61 -2.64 -33.75
C PHE A 54 30.70 -4.16 -33.88
N LYS A 55 30.13 -4.91 -32.93
CA LYS A 55 30.03 -6.37 -32.97
C LYS A 55 29.30 -6.86 -34.23
N SER A 56 28.19 -6.25 -34.64
CA SER A 56 27.46 -6.59 -35.87
C SER A 56 28.28 -6.36 -37.15
N THR A 57 29.22 -5.41 -37.18
CA THR A 57 30.12 -5.20 -38.34
C THR A 57 31.33 -6.15 -38.37
N GLY A 58 31.63 -6.82 -37.25
CA GLY A 58 32.84 -7.61 -37.04
C GLY A 58 34.11 -6.80 -36.73
N TYR A 59 34.04 -5.47 -36.63
CA TYR A 59 35.14 -4.61 -36.19
C TYR A 59 35.07 -4.31 -34.69
N THR A 60 36.21 -4.08 -34.04
CA THR A 60 36.22 -3.48 -32.70
C THR A 60 35.98 -1.97 -32.79
N LYS A 61 35.46 -1.35 -31.71
CA LYS A 61 35.20 0.11 -31.63
C LYS A 61 36.42 0.96 -32.01
N LYS A 62 37.62 0.54 -31.59
CA LYS A 62 38.90 1.23 -31.90
C LYS A 62 39.30 1.06 -33.37
N GLU A 63 39.16 -0.12 -33.97
CA GLU A 63 39.45 -0.36 -35.38
C GLU A 63 38.46 0.33 -36.31
N PHE A 64 37.16 0.31 -36.00
CA PHE A 64 36.14 0.93 -36.84
C PHE A 64 36.38 2.44 -36.93
N LEU A 65 36.51 3.11 -35.78
CA LEU A 65 36.71 4.56 -35.72
C LEU A 65 38.06 5.02 -36.28
N SER A 66 39.07 4.15 -36.36
CA SER A 66 40.36 4.50 -37.00
C SER A 66 40.36 4.35 -38.53
N HIS A 67 39.33 3.72 -39.12
CA HIS A 67 39.21 3.51 -40.58
C HIS A 67 37.99 4.21 -41.20
N PHE A 68 36.92 4.43 -40.42
CA PHE A 68 35.64 4.96 -40.88
C PHE A 68 35.10 6.03 -39.92
N THR A 69 35.07 7.28 -40.37
CA THR A 69 34.44 8.41 -39.65
C THR A 69 32.99 8.67 -40.10
N SER A 70 32.56 8.07 -41.21
CA SER A 70 31.24 8.26 -41.81
C SER A 70 30.73 6.98 -42.48
N LEU A 71 29.41 6.87 -42.65
CA LEU A 71 28.81 5.69 -43.29
C LEU A 71 29.24 5.56 -44.76
N ARG A 72 29.51 6.68 -45.44
CA ARG A 72 30.03 6.70 -46.82
C ARG A 72 31.41 6.06 -46.96
N LEU A 73 32.27 6.19 -45.95
CA LEU A 73 33.59 5.56 -45.94
C LEU A 73 33.50 4.05 -45.71
N TYR A 74 32.62 3.62 -44.81
CA TYR A 74 32.37 2.20 -44.52
C TYR A 74 31.68 1.49 -45.70
N LEU A 75 30.65 2.08 -46.29
CA LEU A 75 29.93 1.55 -47.46
C LEU A 75 30.55 1.94 -48.81
N LYS A 76 31.83 2.33 -48.85
CA LYS A 76 32.53 2.79 -50.05
C LYS A 76 32.46 1.81 -51.23
N ASN A 77 32.49 0.51 -50.95
CA ASN A 77 32.39 -0.56 -51.95
C ASN A 77 30.93 -1.00 -52.23
N HIS A 78 29.96 -0.49 -51.46
CA HIS A 78 28.53 -0.83 -51.52
C HIS A 78 27.69 0.45 -51.73
N ILE A 79 28.09 1.26 -52.72
CA ILE A 79 27.56 2.61 -52.93
C ILE A 79 26.06 2.67 -53.25
N THR A 80 25.47 1.57 -53.72
CA THR A 80 24.01 1.42 -53.88
C THR A 80 23.30 1.40 -52.53
N GLU A 81 23.79 0.63 -51.57
CA GLU A 81 23.24 0.53 -50.21
C GLU A 81 23.35 1.87 -49.47
N PHE A 82 24.50 2.56 -49.60
CA PHE A 82 24.68 3.91 -49.08
C PHE A 82 23.64 4.90 -49.67
N LYS A 83 23.42 4.87 -50.98
CA LYS A 83 22.41 5.72 -51.64
C LYS A 83 20.99 5.40 -51.20
N SER A 84 20.65 4.12 -51.00
CA SER A 84 19.33 3.73 -50.46
C SER A 84 19.09 4.34 -49.08
N ILE A 85 20.10 4.28 -48.19
CA ILE A 85 20.03 4.88 -46.85
C ILE A 85 19.94 6.41 -46.92
N GLN A 86 20.80 7.04 -47.72
CA GLN A 86 20.83 8.50 -47.88
C GLN A 86 19.51 9.03 -48.47
N ASN A 87 18.94 8.36 -49.45
CA ASN A 87 17.65 8.71 -50.04
C ASN A 87 16.51 8.53 -49.04
N ALA A 88 16.45 7.42 -48.28
CA ALA A 88 15.40 7.19 -47.30
C ALA A 88 15.39 8.26 -46.18
N ALA A 89 16.58 8.67 -45.71
CA ALA A 89 16.73 9.77 -44.77
C ALA A 89 16.35 11.13 -45.39
N ALA A 90 16.73 11.39 -46.64
CA ALA A 90 16.38 12.61 -47.36
C ALA A 90 14.86 12.76 -47.59
N ASP A 91 14.20 11.68 -47.97
CA ASP A 91 12.75 11.63 -48.16
C ASP A 91 12.02 11.96 -46.85
N ALA A 92 12.43 11.35 -45.73
CA ALA A 92 11.82 11.58 -44.43
C ALA A 92 12.01 13.03 -43.94
N VAL A 93 13.22 13.59 -44.07
CA VAL A 93 13.51 15.00 -43.78
C VAL A 93 12.64 15.93 -44.66
N THR A 94 12.47 15.60 -45.94
CA THR A 94 11.67 16.40 -46.88
C THR A 94 10.16 16.35 -46.57
N LYS A 95 9.66 15.17 -46.18
CA LYS A 95 8.25 14.92 -45.81
C LYS A 95 7.90 15.32 -44.38
N LYS A 96 8.91 15.64 -43.55
CA LYS A 96 8.81 15.83 -42.08
C LYS A 96 8.34 14.57 -41.32
N GLU A 97 8.63 13.39 -41.88
CA GLU A 97 8.39 12.11 -41.21
C GLU A 97 9.44 11.91 -40.12
N THR A 98 9.03 11.64 -38.88
CA THR A 98 9.95 11.50 -37.74
C THR A 98 10.78 10.22 -37.79
N VAL A 99 10.27 9.17 -38.44
CA VAL A 99 10.88 7.83 -38.51
C VAL A 99 10.91 7.35 -39.96
N PHE A 100 12.00 6.71 -40.35
CA PHE A 100 12.17 6.06 -41.66
C PHE A 100 12.74 4.64 -41.51
N THR A 101 12.49 3.79 -42.50
CA THR A 101 12.93 2.39 -42.51
C THR A 101 13.51 2.04 -43.87
N VAL A 102 14.67 1.37 -43.89
CA VAL A 102 15.35 0.94 -45.12
C VAL A 102 16.03 -0.41 -44.93
N ASP A 103 15.83 -1.33 -45.88
CA ASP A 103 16.48 -2.65 -45.90
C ASP A 103 17.70 -2.59 -46.82
N PHE A 104 18.85 -3.06 -46.33
CA PHE A 104 20.14 -3.02 -47.04
C PHE A 104 21.05 -4.19 -46.64
N THR A 105 22.17 -4.38 -47.34
CA THR A 105 23.20 -5.36 -46.95
C THR A 105 24.30 -4.69 -46.11
N LEU A 106 24.49 -5.14 -44.87
CA LEU A 106 25.57 -4.68 -43.99
C LEU A 106 26.84 -5.52 -44.23
N PRO A 107 27.96 -4.94 -44.73
CA PRO A 107 29.17 -5.69 -45.05
C PRO A 107 30.03 -6.01 -43.82
N LEU A 108 30.49 -7.24 -43.71
CA LEU A 108 31.26 -7.73 -42.56
C LEU A 108 32.78 -7.63 -42.77
N LYS A 109 33.54 -7.46 -41.67
CA LYS A 109 35.02 -7.44 -41.66
C LYS A 109 35.65 -8.69 -42.28
N GLN A 110 34.99 -9.84 -42.15
CA GLN A 110 35.35 -11.08 -42.84
C GLN A 110 34.36 -11.29 -43.99
N ASN A 111 34.87 -11.55 -45.20
CA ASN A 111 34.12 -11.51 -46.47
C ASN A 111 32.67 -12.03 -46.38
N GLY A 112 31.71 -11.12 -46.50
CA GLY A 112 30.29 -11.40 -46.50
C GLY A 112 29.46 -10.16 -46.18
N GLY A 113 28.15 -10.33 -46.09
CA GLY A 113 27.24 -9.30 -45.61
C GLY A 113 25.89 -9.91 -45.22
N ILE A 114 25.30 -9.38 -44.14
CA ILE A 114 23.98 -9.78 -43.64
C ILE A 114 22.91 -8.81 -44.15
N LYS A 115 21.65 -9.26 -44.28
CA LYS A 115 20.55 -8.36 -44.60
C LYS A 115 20.07 -7.68 -43.33
N CYS A 116 20.14 -6.35 -43.29
CA CYS A 116 19.70 -5.56 -42.15
C CYS A 116 18.58 -4.60 -42.54
N ARG A 117 17.59 -4.49 -41.66
CA ARG A 117 16.64 -3.38 -41.62
C ARG A 117 17.22 -2.29 -40.73
N MET A 118 17.45 -1.10 -41.27
CA MET A 118 17.73 0.09 -40.47
C MET A 118 16.44 0.88 -40.25
N THR A 119 16.10 1.14 -38.99
CA THR A 119 15.02 2.06 -38.61
C THR A 119 15.65 3.29 -37.99
N GLY A 120 15.54 4.45 -38.66
CA GLY A 120 16.09 5.73 -38.22
C GLY A 120 15.03 6.69 -37.71
N ASN A 121 15.35 7.49 -36.69
CA ASN A 121 14.47 8.49 -36.08
C ASN A 121 15.23 9.83 -35.95
N LEU A 122 14.61 10.93 -36.36
CA LEU A 122 15.20 12.28 -36.31
C LEU A 122 15.20 12.81 -34.86
N THR A 123 16.39 12.96 -34.27
CA THR A 123 16.59 13.28 -32.84
C THR A 123 17.16 14.68 -32.59
N GLY A 124 17.10 15.58 -33.58
CA GLY A 124 17.47 16.99 -33.42
C GLY A 124 18.27 17.55 -34.59
N VAL A 125 19.09 18.56 -34.29
CA VAL A 125 19.94 19.29 -35.24
C VAL A 125 21.34 19.44 -34.63
N SER A 126 22.39 19.37 -35.45
CA SER A 126 23.78 19.54 -35.07
C SER A 126 24.16 21.02 -34.86
N ALA A 127 25.34 21.26 -34.27
CA ALA A 127 25.94 22.59 -34.18
C ALA A 127 26.21 23.27 -35.56
N SER A 128 26.16 22.51 -36.66
CA SER A 128 26.26 23.03 -38.05
C SER A 128 24.90 23.31 -38.70
N GLY A 129 23.79 23.17 -37.99
CA GLY A 129 22.44 23.33 -38.53
C GLY A 129 21.94 22.13 -39.35
N SER A 130 22.66 21.02 -39.37
CA SER A 130 22.32 19.80 -40.12
C SER A 130 21.44 18.87 -39.26
N PRO A 131 20.39 18.22 -39.79
CA PRO A 131 19.59 17.27 -39.01
C PRO A 131 20.44 16.13 -38.42
N VAL A 132 20.02 15.56 -37.29
CA VAL A 132 20.68 14.42 -36.64
C VAL A 132 19.67 13.31 -36.47
N PHE A 133 20.01 12.08 -36.85
CA PHE A 133 19.16 10.91 -36.63
C PHE A 133 19.89 9.81 -35.85
N SER A 134 19.12 9.11 -35.01
CA SER A 134 19.54 7.88 -34.33
C SER A 134 18.89 6.69 -35.05
N ALA A 135 19.63 5.61 -35.26
CA ALA A 135 19.17 4.44 -35.97
C ALA A 135 19.44 3.14 -35.21
N VAL A 136 18.55 2.17 -35.38
CA VAL A 136 18.69 0.78 -34.90
C VAL A 136 18.74 -0.14 -36.11
N LEU A 137 19.64 -1.12 -36.08
CA LEU A 137 19.79 -2.13 -37.12
C LEU A 137 19.33 -3.51 -36.60
N THR A 138 18.44 -4.14 -37.35
CA THR A 138 17.89 -5.47 -37.07
C THR A 138 18.28 -6.44 -38.19
N ASP A 139 18.82 -7.61 -37.87
CA ASP A 139 19.06 -8.66 -38.86
C ASP A 139 17.73 -9.23 -39.37
N ILE A 140 17.60 -9.37 -40.69
CA ILE A 140 16.42 -9.89 -41.39
C ILE A 140 16.80 -10.95 -42.42
N SER A 141 17.97 -11.58 -42.29
CA SER A 141 18.51 -12.52 -43.28
C SER A 141 17.59 -13.73 -43.54
N ASP A 142 16.98 -14.30 -42.50
CA ASP A 142 16.00 -15.38 -42.63
C ASP A 142 14.70 -14.93 -43.33
N LEU A 143 14.24 -13.70 -43.03
CA LEU A 143 13.08 -13.09 -43.68
C LEU A 143 13.33 -12.79 -45.16
N ALA A 144 14.57 -12.44 -45.52
CA ALA A 144 14.98 -12.25 -46.91
C ALA A 144 15.03 -13.58 -47.68
N ALA A 145 15.57 -14.64 -47.08
CA ALA A 145 15.62 -15.98 -47.69
C ALA A 145 14.22 -16.53 -48.01
N GLN A 146 13.26 -16.36 -47.08
CA GLN A 146 11.85 -16.73 -47.31
C GLN A 146 11.19 -15.96 -48.47
N SER A 147 11.73 -14.81 -48.90
CA SER A 147 11.19 -14.02 -50.01
C SER A 147 11.54 -14.61 -51.37
N GLU A 148 12.76 -15.10 -51.55
CA GLU A 148 13.19 -15.75 -52.80
C GLU A 148 12.50 -17.11 -53.02
N GLU A 149 12.26 -17.86 -51.95
CA GLU A 149 11.56 -19.15 -52.01
C GLU A 149 10.07 -18.98 -52.38
N LYS A 150 9.41 -17.95 -51.84
CA LYS A 150 8.04 -17.55 -52.22
C LYS A 150 7.92 -17.23 -53.72
N GLY A 151 8.96 -16.67 -54.34
CA GLY A 151 8.96 -16.37 -55.78
C GLY A 151 8.72 -17.61 -56.66
N LYS A 152 9.34 -18.75 -56.33
CA LYS A 152 9.15 -20.02 -57.05
C LYS A 152 7.78 -20.65 -56.77
N TYR A 153 7.32 -20.56 -55.52
CA TYR A 153 5.98 -21.02 -55.13
C TYR A 153 4.86 -20.26 -55.87
N PHE A 154 5.04 -18.97 -56.11
CA PHE A 154 4.07 -18.12 -56.80
C PHE A 154 3.92 -18.48 -58.28
N GLU A 155 5.00 -18.80 -58.98
CA GLU A 155 4.94 -19.26 -60.39
C GLU A 155 4.24 -20.62 -60.52
N TRP A 156 4.54 -21.58 -59.64
CA TRP A 156 3.85 -22.88 -59.61
C TRP A 156 2.34 -22.78 -59.33
N MET A 157 1.95 -21.88 -58.42
CA MET A 157 0.55 -21.60 -58.10
C MET A 157 -0.23 -21.01 -59.29
N MET A 158 0.43 -20.22 -60.14
CA MET A 158 -0.19 -19.64 -61.34
C MET A 158 -0.37 -20.64 -62.49
N ASP A 159 0.59 -21.55 -62.69
CA ASP A 159 0.43 -22.65 -63.66
C ASP A 159 -0.60 -23.69 -63.21
N SER A 160 -0.86 -23.80 -61.90
CA SER A 160 -1.90 -24.67 -61.30
C SER A 160 -3.33 -24.08 -61.35
N TYR A 161 -3.52 -22.89 -61.91
CA TYR A 161 -4.80 -22.18 -61.93
C TYR A 161 -5.70 -22.60 -63.10
N MET A 162 -6.98 -22.93 -62.83
CA MET A 162 -7.93 -23.45 -63.82
C MET A 162 -8.42 -22.43 -64.87
N GLY A 163 -8.07 -21.15 -64.73
CA GLY A 163 -8.40 -20.09 -65.68
C GLY A 163 -7.15 -19.49 -66.34
N ASN A 164 -7.37 -18.56 -67.27
CA ASN A 164 -6.28 -17.85 -67.91
C ASN A 164 -5.62 -16.90 -66.92
N ILE A 165 -4.28 -16.88 -66.92
CA ILE A 165 -3.49 -15.81 -66.31
C ILE A 165 -2.68 -15.13 -67.39
N TYR A 166 -2.73 -13.80 -67.43
CA TYR A 166 -1.81 -12.96 -68.20
C TYR A 166 -1.16 -11.93 -67.27
N ILE A 167 0.14 -11.68 -67.42
CA ILE A 167 0.82 -10.54 -66.81
C ILE A 167 1.37 -9.67 -67.93
N SER A 168 1.06 -8.38 -67.92
CA SER A 168 1.63 -7.42 -68.88
C SER A 168 2.12 -6.15 -68.20
N ASP A 169 3.20 -5.57 -68.72
CA ASP A 169 3.67 -4.24 -68.32
C ASP A 169 2.57 -3.18 -68.54
N ILE A 170 2.43 -2.22 -67.62
CA ILE A 170 1.35 -1.22 -67.68
C ILE A 170 1.67 -0.03 -68.59
N GLU A 171 2.96 0.24 -68.83
CA GLU A 171 3.46 1.39 -69.60
C GLU A 171 3.80 0.96 -71.04
N THR A 172 4.44 -0.21 -71.20
CA THR A 172 4.82 -0.75 -72.52
C THR A 172 3.80 -1.70 -73.13
N TYR A 173 2.75 -2.09 -72.41
CA TYR A 173 1.71 -3.08 -72.79
C TYR A 173 2.23 -4.50 -73.10
N GLU A 174 3.48 -4.80 -72.76
CA GLU A 174 4.18 -6.02 -73.15
C GLU A 174 3.80 -7.23 -72.29
N LEU A 175 3.55 -8.39 -72.90
CA LEU A 175 3.25 -9.63 -72.17
C LEU A 175 4.53 -10.21 -71.52
N LEU A 176 4.53 -10.27 -70.19
CA LEU A 176 5.65 -10.70 -69.35
C LEU A 176 5.50 -12.14 -68.84
N TYR A 177 4.27 -12.64 -68.72
CA TYR A 177 3.96 -14.04 -68.38
C TYR A 177 2.54 -14.41 -68.83
N LEU A 178 2.31 -15.70 -69.10
CA LEU A 178 0.99 -16.32 -69.17
C LEU A 178 1.08 -17.79 -68.73
N ASN A 179 -0.01 -18.35 -68.20
CA ASN A 179 -0.05 -19.74 -67.71
C ASN A 179 -0.44 -20.75 -68.82
N ALA A 180 -0.43 -22.05 -68.51
CA ALA A 180 -0.76 -23.12 -69.46
C ALA A 180 -2.18 -22.98 -70.06
N VAL A 181 -3.19 -22.64 -69.24
CA VAL A 181 -4.58 -22.47 -69.70
C VAL A 181 -4.71 -21.29 -70.67
N ALA A 182 -3.97 -20.20 -70.42
CA ALA A 182 -3.89 -19.07 -71.34
C ALA A 182 -3.24 -19.42 -72.70
N VAL A 183 -2.23 -20.30 -72.72
CA VAL A 183 -1.64 -20.82 -73.96
C VAL A 183 -2.66 -21.62 -74.77
N GLU A 184 -3.47 -22.46 -74.11
CA GLU A 184 -4.53 -23.24 -74.76
C GLU A 184 -5.66 -22.35 -75.29
N THR A 185 -6.15 -21.40 -74.48
CA THR A 185 -7.20 -20.44 -74.88
C THR A 185 -6.78 -19.60 -76.09
N LEU A 186 -5.54 -19.10 -76.12
CA LEU A 186 -5.00 -18.35 -77.26
C LEU A 186 -4.52 -19.24 -78.42
N LYS A 187 -4.51 -20.57 -78.25
CA LYS A 187 -4.00 -21.58 -79.21
C LYS A 187 -2.60 -21.28 -79.76
N THR A 188 -1.78 -20.56 -79.00
CA THR A 188 -0.51 -19.98 -79.47
C THR A 188 0.60 -20.19 -78.42
N PRO A 189 1.74 -20.82 -78.77
CA PRO A 189 2.82 -21.09 -77.82
C PRO A 189 3.39 -19.84 -77.15
N LYS A 190 3.72 -19.96 -75.86
CA LYS A 190 4.20 -18.87 -74.98
C LYS A 190 5.40 -18.13 -75.56
N GLU A 191 6.30 -18.85 -76.21
CA GLU A 191 7.54 -18.37 -76.83
C GLU A 191 7.29 -17.41 -78.01
N LYS A 192 6.08 -17.40 -78.57
CA LYS A 192 5.67 -16.52 -79.68
C LYS A 192 4.88 -15.29 -79.23
N VAL A 193 4.49 -15.20 -77.96
CA VAL A 193 3.58 -14.13 -77.45
C VAL A 193 4.15 -13.34 -76.28
N ILE A 194 5.10 -13.89 -75.52
CA ILE A 194 5.93 -13.10 -74.60
C ILE A 194 6.69 -12.04 -75.42
N GLY A 195 6.85 -10.84 -74.86
CA GLY A 195 7.49 -9.69 -75.55
C GLY A 195 6.60 -8.98 -76.58
N HIS A 196 5.44 -9.52 -76.93
CA HIS A 196 4.46 -8.87 -77.82
C HIS A 196 3.42 -8.09 -77.01
N LYS A 197 2.68 -7.17 -77.64
CA LYS A 197 1.75 -6.32 -76.89
C LYS A 197 0.44 -7.05 -76.61
N CYS A 198 -0.09 -6.90 -75.40
CA CYS A 198 -1.27 -7.64 -74.95
C CYS A 198 -2.52 -7.36 -75.80
N TYR A 199 -2.63 -6.16 -76.39
CA TYR A 199 -3.70 -5.80 -77.32
C TYR A 199 -3.53 -6.40 -78.73
N GLU A 200 -2.31 -6.77 -79.14
CA GLU A 200 -2.06 -7.51 -80.38
C GLU A 200 -2.43 -8.99 -80.18
N VAL A 201 -1.90 -9.60 -79.13
CA VAL A 201 -2.04 -11.04 -78.86
C VAL A 201 -3.45 -11.45 -78.43
N ILE A 202 -4.03 -10.76 -77.44
CA ILE A 202 -5.30 -11.19 -76.81
C ILE A 202 -6.52 -10.59 -77.54
N GLN A 203 -6.32 -9.48 -78.27
CA GLN A 203 -7.39 -8.63 -78.80
C GLN A 203 -7.24 -8.32 -80.30
N GLY A 204 -6.18 -8.79 -80.98
CA GLY A 204 -5.98 -8.65 -82.44
C GLY A 204 -5.88 -7.23 -82.96
N ARG A 205 -5.52 -6.26 -82.10
CA ARG A 205 -5.49 -4.82 -82.43
C ARG A 205 -4.06 -4.36 -82.73
N THR A 206 -3.92 -3.31 -83.53
CA THR A 206 -2.65 -2.61 -83.77
C THR A 206 -2.43 -1.41 -82.84
N SER A 207 -3.27 -1.25 -81.82
CA SER A 207 -3.22 -0.14 -80.85
C SER A 207 -3.87 -0.52 -79.51
N PRO A 208 -3.51 0.17 -78.40
CA PRO A 208 -4.12 -0.05 -77.08
C PRO A 208 -5.65 -0.02 -77.09
N CYS A 209 -6.27 -0.89 -76.30
CA CYS A 209 -7.72 -1.04 -76.27
C CYS A 209 -8.40 0.22 -75.71
N PRO A 210 -9.50 0.72 -76.31
CA PRO A 210 -10.26 1.85 -75.77
C PRO A 210 -10.96 1.52 -74.44
N PHE A 211 -11.14 0.23 -74.16
CA PHE A 211 -11.65 -0.32 -72.90
C PHE A 211 -10.53 -0.76 -71.93
N CYS A 212 -9.26 -0.39 -72.19
CA CYS A 212 -8.14 -0.79 -71.35
C CYS A 212 -8.30 -0.29 -69.91
N THR A 213 -8.28 -1.20 -68.94
CA THR A 213 -8.53 -0.89 -67.52
C THR A 213 -7.30 -0.39 -66.77
N ASN A 214 -6.14 -0.20 -67.41
CA ASN A 214 -4.87 0.16 -66.77
C ASN A 214 -4.99 1.36 -65.80
N ASN A 215 -5.74 2.40 -66.19
CA ASN A 215 -5.96 3.60 -65.38
C ASN A 215 -6.90 3.41 -64.16
N LYS A 216 -7.50 2.23 -64.00
CA LYS A 216 -8.37 1.86 -62.87
C LYS A 216 -7.72 0.89 -61.89
N LEU A 217 -6.54 0.35 -62.21
CA LEU A 217 -5.92 -0.71 -61.41
C LEU A 217 -5.18 -0.14 -60.20
N ARG A 218 -5.36 -0.79 -59.05
CA ARG A 218 -4.65 -0.48 -57.80
C ARG A 218 -3.86 -1.69 -57.30
N THR A 219 -3.00 -1.47 -56.31
CA THR A 219 -2.13 -2.50 -55.71
C THR A 219 -2.81 -3.32 -54.62
N ASP A 220 -3.95 -2.86 -54.10
CA ASP A 220 -4.70 -3.40 -52.96
C ASP A 220 -5.93 -4.22 -53.37
N GLU A 221 -6.74 -3.71 -54.31
CA GLU A 221 -7.99 -4.33 -54.77
C GLU A 221 -7.90 -4.94 -56.18
N PHE A 222 -8.84 -5.84 -56.51
CA PHE A 222 -9.05 -6.32 -57.88
C PHE A 222 -10.17 -5.51 -58.56
N TYR A 223 -9.88 -4.98 -59.75
CA TYR A 223 -10.90 -4.44 -60.65
C TYR A 223 -11.56 -5.60 -61.42
N GLU A 224 -12.81 -5.90 -61.10
CA GLU A 224 -13.57 -7.01 -61.70
C GLU A 224 -14.57 -6.49 -62.75
N TRP A 225 -14.68 -7.18 -63.88
CA TRP A 225 -15.58 -6.81 -64.98
C TRP A 225 -15.85 -7.99 -65.92
N GLU A 226 -17.03 -7.99 -66.53
CA GLU A 226 -17.40 -8.93 -67.60
C GLU A 226 -16.96 -8.37 -68.97
N PHE A 227 -16.37 -9.22 -69.81
CA PHE A 227 -15.94 -8.84 -71.16
C PHE A 227 -16.21 -9.96 -72.16
N HIS A 228 -16.95 -9.63 -73.23
CA HIS A 228 -17.05 -10.48 -74.40
C HIS A 228 -15.88 -10.22 -75.35
N ASN A 229 -15.00 -11.20 -75.53
CA ASN A 229 -13.89 -11.12 -76.48
C ASN A 229 -14.36 -11.57 -77.88
N PRO A 230 -14.45 -10.67 -78.87
CA PRO A 230 -15.00 -10.97 -80.18
C PRO A 230 -14.07 -11.82 -81.07
N ILE A 231 -12.81 -12.04 -80.68
CA ILE A 231 -11.86 -12.92 -81.40
C ILE A 231 -11.90 -14.35 -80.83
N LEU A 232 -12.20 -14.49 -79.55
CA LEU A 232 -12.36 -15.79 -78.88
C LEU A 232 -13.81 -16.28 -78.86
N GLU A 233 -14.76 -15.47 -79.36
CA GLU A 233 -16.21 -15.69 -79.38
C GLU A 233 -16.82 -16.07 -78.01
N ARG A 234 -16.20 -15.60 -76.93
CA ARG A 234 -16.49 -16.02 -75.54
C ARG A 234 -16.61 -14.83 -74.60
N THR A 235 -17.47 -14.98 -73.60
CA THR A 235 -17.64 -14.01 -72.51
C THR A 235 -16.89 -14.48 -71.27
N PHE A 236 -15.95 -13.66 -70.83
CA PHE A 236 -15.09 -13.91 -69.69
C PHE A 236 -15.44 -13.01 -68.51
N MET A 237 -15.42 -13.58 -67.31
CA MET A 237 -15.32 -12.79 -66.08
C MET A 237 -13.84 -12.52 -65.83
N ILE A 238 -13.45 -11.24 -65.83
CA ILE A 238 -12.05 -10.79 -65.79
C ILE A 238 -11.78 -10.03 -64.49
N LYS A 239 -10.74 -10.45 -63.75
CA LYS A 239 -10.23 -9.74 -62.56
C LYS A 239 -8.84 -9.19 -62.85
N ASN A 240 -8.62 -7.90 -62.62
CA ASN A 240 -7.37 -7.20 -62.88
C ASN A 240 -6.80 -6.53 -61.64
N ARG A 241 -5.48 -6.59 -61.42
CA ARG A 241 -4.80 -5.89 -60.31
C ARG A 241 -3.43 -5.39 -60.71
N LEU A 242 -2.97 -4.29 -60.09
CA LEU A 242 -1.62 -3.76 -60.25
C LEU A 242 -0.65 -4.52 -59.35
N ILE A 243 0.47 -4.99 -59.90
CA ILE A 243 1.52 -5.72 -59.19
C ILE A 243 2.90 -5.18 -59.56
N ASN A 244 3.89 -5.43 -58.70
CA ASN A 244 5.30 -5.35 -59.07
C ASN A 244 5.75 -6.74 -59.53
N TRP A 245 6.01 -6.90 -60.83
CA TRP A 245 6.46 -8.16 -61.43
C TRP A 245 7.94 -8.06 -61.78
N LYS A 246 8.81 -8.59 -60.91
CA LYS A 246 10.27 -8.64 -61.12
C LYS A 246 10.89 -7.27 -61.42
N GLY A 247 10.34 -6.20 -60.84
CA GLY A 247 10.74 -4.80 -61.06
C GLY A 247 9.81 -4.01 -61.99
N HIS A 248 9.00 -4.68 -62.80
CA HIS A 248 8.04 -4.04 -63.70
C HIS A 248 6.75 -3.64 -62.96
N LYS A 249 6.24 -2.46 -63.27
CA LYS A 249 4.90 -2.05 -62.88
C LYS A 249 3.89 -2.70 -63.84
N ALA A 250 3.37 -3.86 -63.45
CA ALA A 250 2.61 -4.73 -64.33
C ALA A 250 1.16 -4.90 -63.85
N ARG A 251 0.26 -5.24 -64.77
CA ARG A 251 -1.06 -5.79 -64.43
C ARG A 251 -1.00 -7.31 -64.42
N ILE A 252 -1.69 -7.93 -63.48
CA ILE A 252 -2.13 -9.33 -63.59
C ILE A 252 -3.61 -9.34 -64.00
N GLU A 253 -3.94 -10.13 -65.02
CA GLU A 253 -5.29 -10.46 -65.46
C GLU A 253 -5.57 -11.93 -65.15
N LEU A 254 -6.70 -12.20 -64.49
CA LEU A 254 -7.24 -13.54 -64.25
C LEU A 254 -8.60 -13.63 -64.97
N SER A 255 -8.80 -14.56 -65.91
CA SER A 255 -10.05 -14.63 -66.68
C SER A 255 -10.60 -16.05 -66.90
N HIS A 256 -11.92 -16.20 -66.73
CA HIS A 256 -12.66 -17.47 -66.80
C HIS A 256 -13.86 -17.37 -67.75
N ASP A 257 -14.09 -18.42 -68.52
CA ASP A 257 -15.30 -18.58 -69.35
C ASP A 257 -16.54 -18.76 -68.46
N MET A 258 -17.57 -17.95 -68.69
CA MET A 258 -18.79 -17.94 -67.86
C MET A 258 -19.83 -19.03 -68.23
N TYR A 259 -19.60 -19.77 -69.31
CA TYR A 259 -20.59 -20.71 -69.87
C TYR A 259 -20.25 -22.19 -69.71
N SER A 260 -19.08 -22.56 -69.16
CA SER A 260 -18.78 -23.97 -68.87
C SER A 260 -19.69 -24.55 -67.79
N ALA A 261 -20.02 -25.84 -67.91
CA ALA A 261 -20.86 -26.54 -66.93
C ALA A 261 -20.10 -26.73 -65.60
N GLU A 262 -18.80 -26.99 -65.71
CA GLU A 262 -17.86 -27.12 -64.61
C GLU A 262 -17.81 -25.85 -63.77
N TYR A 263 -17.75 -24.65 -64.38
CA TYR A 263 -17.70 -23.39 -63.62
C TYR A 263 -18.95 -23.17 -62.76
N LYS A 264 -20.14 -23.47 -63.30
CA LYS A 264 -21.41 -23.28 -62.55
C LYS A 264 -21.57 -24.29 -61.42
N LEU A 265 -21.12 -25.53 -61.60
CA LEU A 265 -21.14 -26.54 -60.54
C LEU A 265 -20.08 -26.23 -59.49
N ALA A 266 -18.83 -26.02 -59.91
CA ALA A 266 -17.70 -25.69 -59.03
C ALA A 266 -17.94 -24.43 -58.22
N LYS A 267 -18.54 -23.38 -58.80
CA LYS A 267 -18.90 -22.17 -58.04
C LYS A 267 -19.94 -22.45 -56.95
N LYS A 268 -20.98 -23.25 -57.25
CA LYS A 268 -22.02 -23.62 -56.27
C LYS A 268 -21.46 -24.50 -55.15
N ASP A 269 -20.56 -25.44 -55.49
CA ASP A 269 -19.88 -26.26 -54.49
C ASP A 269 -18.84 -25.47 -53.70
N GLN A 270 -18.14 -24.52 -54.32
CA GLN A 270 -17.25 -23.59 -53.63
C GLN A 270 -18.02 -22.68 -52.66
N GLU A 271 -19.16 -22.13 -53.06
CA GLU A 271 -20.04 -21.34 -52.16
C GLU A 271 -20.52 -22.20 -50.97
N ARG A 272 -20.91 -23.46 -51.21
CA ARG A 272 -21.28 -24.42 -50.16
C ARG A 272 -20.12 -24.76 -49.22
N GLU A 273 -18.93 -25.04 -49.77
CA GLU A 273 -17.71 -25.28 -49.00
C GLU A 273 -17.29 -24.05 -48.19
N THR A 274 -17.35 -22.85 -48.77
CA THR A 274 -17.05 -21.60 -48.05
C THR A 274 -18.00 -21.40 -46.88
N LEU A 275 -19.31 -21.58 -47.08
CA LEU A 275 -20.29 -21.50 -45.99
C LEU A 275 -19.99 -22.51 -44.86
N LEU A 276 -19.73 -23.78 -45.21
CA LEU A 276 -19.36 -24.81 -44.22
C LEU A 276 -18.06 -24.48 -43.48
N ARG A 277 -17.06 -23.91 -44.16
CA ARG A 277 -15.79 -23.46 -43.56
C ARG A 277 -15.93 -22.20 -42.69
N THR A 278 -16.98 -21.40 -42.86
CA THR A 278 -17.26 -20.23 -41.99
C THR A 278 -17.97 -20.57 -40.68
N ILE A 279 -18.53 -21.78 -40.55
CA ILE A 279 -19.17 -22.22 -39.30
C ILE A 279 -18.07 -22.74 -38.36
N PRO A 280 -17.88 -22.15 -37.16
CA PRO A 280 -16.85 -22.61 -36.23
C PRO A 280 -17.28 -23.94 -35.60
N GLY A 281 -16.64 -25.04 -36.01
CA GLY A 281 -16.86 -26.36 -35.42
C GLY A 281 -16.42 -27.50 -36.33
N GLY A 282 -16.46 -28.71 -35.79
CA GLY A 282 -16.26 -29.95 -36.54
C GLY A 282 -17.60 -30.52 -36.99
N PHE A 283 -17.70 -30.93 -38.25
CA PHE A 283 -18.89 -31.60 -38.77
C PHE A 283 -18.70 -33.12 -38.82
N THR A 284 -19.72 -33.88 -38.44
CA THR A 284 -19.79 -35.33 -38.71
C THR A 284 -21.15 -35.76 -39.23
N ARG A 285 -21.16 -36.88 -39.95
CA ARG A 285 -22.33 -37.69 -40.28
C ARG A 285 -22.12 -39.08 -39.71
N LEU A 286 -22.99 -39.47 -38.78
CA LEU A 286 -22.98 -40.74 -38.05
C LEU A 286 -24.08 -41.66 -38.59
N ASP A 287 -23.77 -42.93 -38.80
CA ASP A 287 -24.75 -43.94 -39.23
C ASP A 287 -25.82 -44.15 -38.15
N ALA A 288 -27.09 -44.00 -38.53
CA ALA A 288 -28.20 -44.17 -37.59
C ALA A 288 -28.49 -45.64 -37.25
N ARG A 289 -27.92 -46.59 -37.99
CA ARG A 289 -28.17 -48.04 -37.82
C ARG A 289 -27.35 -48.64 -36.68
N ASP A 290 -26.12 -48.17 -36.49
CA ASP A 290 -25.20 -48.63 -35.43
C ASP A 290 -24.90 -47.59 -34.34
N PHE A 291 -25.25 -46.32 -34.55
CA PHE A 291 -24.99 -45.19 -33.65
C PHE A 291 -23.50 -44.95 -33.34
N ASN A 292 -22.58 -45.49 -34.15
CA ASN A 292 -21.16 -45.54 -33.85
C ASN A 292 -20.24 -45.23 -35.05
N THR A 293 -20.61 -45.57 -36.30
CA THR A 293 -19.76 -45.37 -37.48
C THR A 293 -19.92 -43.98 -38.09
N VAL A 294 -18.83 -43.21 -38.16
CA VAL A 294 -18.79 -41.91 -38.84
C VAL A 294 -18.61 -42.12 -40.35
N LEU A 295 -19.68 -41.91 -41.10
CA LEU A 295 -19.76 -42.07 -42.56
C LEU A 295 -19.07 -40.93 -43.33
N TRP A 296 -19.05 -39.73 -42.75
CA TRP A 296 -18.42 -38.54 -43.33
C TRP A 296 -18.08 -37.53 -42.22
N TYR A 297 -17.09 -36.68 -42.47
CA TYR A 297 -16.77 -35.55 -41.61
C TYR A 297 -16.25 -34.36 -42.44
N GLY A 298 -16.46 -33.15 -41.91
CA GLY A 298 -16.01 -31.91 -42.54
C GLY A 298 -14.57 -31.54 -42.16
N ALA A 299 -14.12 -30.41 -42.68
CA ALA A 299 -12.90 -29.75 -42.20
C ALA A 299 -12.99 -29.45 -40.69
N GLU A 300 -11.84 -29.23 -40.05
CA GLU A 300 -11.67 -28.99 -38.60
C GLU A 300 -12.09 -30.12 -37.64
N PHE A 301 -12.98 -31.06 -38.00
CA PHE A 301 -13.37 -32.17 -37.10
C PHE A 301 -12.17 -33.00 -36.62
N LEU A 302 -11.35 -33.49 -37.55
CA LEU A 302 -10.15 -34.29 -37.24
C LEU A 302 -9.16 -33.54 -36.34
N LYS A 303 -9.08 -32.22 -36.48
CA LYS A 303 -8.23 -31.32 -35.70
C LYS A 303 -8.78 -31.10 -34.27
N ILE A 304 -10.11 -31.11 -34.08
CA ILE A 304 -10.74 -31.05 -32.76
C ILE A 304 -10.45 -32.32 -31.95
N ILE A 305 -10.51 -33.50 -32.57
CA ILE A 305 -10.14 -34.78 -31.91
C ILE A 305 -8.62 -35.07 -31.93
N GLY A 306 -7.82 -34.35 -32.73
CA GLY A 306 -6.37 -34.48 -32.79
C GLY A 306 -5.85 -35.72 -33.54
N TYR A 307 -6.59 -36.20 -34.54
CA TYR A 307 -6.21 -37.34 -35.40
C TYR A 307 -5.87 -36.85 -36.82
N THR A 308 -4.97 -37.54 -37.54
CA THR A 308 -4.95 -37.44 -39.02
C THR A 308 -6.05 -38.31 -39.62
N LYS A 309 -6.27 -38.22 -40.94
CA LYS A 309 -7.24 -39.07 -41.64
C LYS A 309 -6.92 -40.55 -41.45
N GLU A 310 -5.68 -40.95 -41.72
CA GLU A 310 -5.25 -42.35 -41.63
C GLU A 310 -5.38 -42.86 -40.20
N GLN A 311 -5.04 -42.03 -39.21
CA GLN A 311 -5.16 -42.39 -37.79
C GLN A 311 -6.62 -42.56 -37.36
N PHE A 312 -7.54 -41.72 -37.84
CA PHE A 312 -8.97 -41.88 -37.57
C PHE A 312 -9.54 -43.16 -38.19
N GLU A 313 -9.16 -43.47 -39.44
CA GLU A 313 -9.59 -44.67 -40.17
C GLU A 313 -8.95 -45.97 -39.64
N THR A 314 -7.72 -45.92 -39.09
CA THR A 314 -6.98 -47.11 -38.64
C THR A 314 -6.97 -47.35 -37.13
N GLU A 315 -6.89 -46.31 -36.29
CA GLU A 315 -6.83 -46.43 -34.83
C GLU A 315 -8.22 -46.41 -34.18
N LEU A 316 -9.14 -45.60 -34.73
CA LEU A 316 -10.52 -45.52 -34.25
C LEU A 316 -11.52 -46.25 -35.17
N HIS A 317 -11.08 -46.83 -36.29
CA HIS A 317 -11.93 -47.50 -37.29
C HIS A 317 -13.09 -46.64 -37.79
N SER A 318 -12.88 -45.32 -37.87
CA SER A 318 -13.91 -44.30 -38.13
C SER A 318 -15.09 -44.29 -37.15
N GLN A 319 -14.90 -44.74 -35.91
CA GLN A 319 -15.97 -44.84 -34.91
C GLN A 319 -16.01 -43.67 -33.91
N CYS A 320 -17.13 -43.51 -33.22
CA CYS A 320 -17.35 -42.53 -32.15
C CYS A 320 -16.60 -42.82 -30.83
N SER A 321 -15.53 -43.61 -30.87
CA SER A 321 -14.70 -43.99 -29.73
C SER A 321 -13.91 -42.82 -29.12
N TYR A 322 -13.78 -41.70 -29.82
CA TYR A 322 -13.29 -40.42 -29.27
C TYR A 322 -14.23 -39.78 -28.23
N ILE A 323 -15.49 -40.25 -28.10
CA ILE A 323 -16.40 -39.77 -27.05
C ILE A 323 -16.01 -40.37 -25.71
N HIS A 324 -15.92 -39.53 -24.67
CA HIS A 324 -15.56 -39.93 -23.32
C HIS A 324 -16.53 -40.99 -22.76
N PRO A 325 -16.06 -42.12 -22.19
CA PRO A 325 -16.92 -43.25 -21.80
C PRO A 325 -18.16 -42.86 -20.99
N GLY A 326 -18.00 -42.02 -19.97
CA GLY A 326 -19.10 -41.56 -19.10
C GLY A 326 -20.16 -40.65 -19.76
N ASP A 327 -20.03 -40.30 -21.04
CA ASP A 327 -21.07 -39.61 -21.82
C ASP A 327 -21.74 -40.50 -22.89
N ARG A 328 -21.17 -41.69 -23.18
CA ARG A 328 -21.62 -42.54 -24.31
C ARG A 328 -23.05 -43.05 -24.13
N ASP A 329 -23.38 -43.64 -22.98
CA ASP A 329 -24.71 -44.21 -22.75
C ASP A 329 -25.82 -43.14 -22.76
N ARG A 330 -25.50 -41.95 -22.25
CA ARG A 330 -26.37 -40.77 -22.28
C ARG A 330 -26.63 -40.33 -23.73
N LEU A 331 -25.58 -40.18 -24.55
CA LEU A 331 -25.72 -39.83 -25.96
C LEU A 331 -26.45 -40.91 -26.76
N HIS A 332 -26.15 -42.19 -26.56
CA HIS A 332 -26.82 -43.30 -27.24
C HIS A 332 -28.33 -43.32 -26.94
N THR A 333 -28.72 -43.06 -25.69
CA THR A 333 -30.13 -42.91 -25.27
C THR A 333 -30.80 -41.71 -25.95
N LEU A 334 -30.10 -40.56 -26.03
CA LEU A 334 -30.60 -39.35 -26.68
C LEU A 334 -30.77 -39.54 -28.20
N LEU A 335 -29.78 -40.14 -28.88
CA LEU A 335 -29.83 -40.44 -30.32
C LEU A 335 -30.97 -41.41 -30.65
N LYS A 336 -31.15 -42.47 -29.87
CA LYS A 336 -32.30 -43.39 -30.02
C LYS A 336 -33.66 -42.67 -29.90
N LYS A 337 -33.77 -41.69 -29.00
CA LYS A 337 -34.99 -40.87 -28.88
C LYS A 337 -35.23 -40.02 -30.12
N MET A 338 -34.17 -39.37 -30.65
CA MET A 338 -34.27 -38.50 -31.84
C MET A 338 -34.80 -39.24 -33.08
N GLN A 339 -34.49 -40.53 -33.28
CA GLN A 339 -35.03 -41.30 -34.41
C GLN A 339 -36.56 -41.43 -34.38
N HIS A 340 -37.15 -41.46 -33.19
CA HIS A 340 -38.58 -41.66 -32.99
C HIS A 340 -39.35 -40.35 -32.94
N THR A 341 -38.70 -39.24 -32.56
CA THR A 341 -39.32 -37.91 -32.50
C THR A 341 -39.07 -37.05 -33.74
N GLY A 342 -38.01 -37.35 -34.51
CA GLY A 342 -37.44 -36.43 -35.48
C GLY A 342 -36.82 -35.18 -34.83
N GLY A 343 -36.38 -34.24 -35.68
CA GLY A 343 -35.95 -32.91 -35.28
C GLY A 343 -34.45 -32.75 -34.96
N ASN A 344 -34.12 -31.60 -34.37
CA ASN A 344 -32.79 -31.23 -33.90
C ASN A 344 -32.73 -31.13 -32.37
N MET A 345 -31.52 -31.18 -31.81
CA MET A 345 -31.26 -31.11 -30.37
C MET A 345 -29.85 -30.58 -30.11
N ILE A 346 -29.66 -29.88 -28.98
CA ILE A 346 -28.34 -29.43 -28.52
C ILE A 346 -28.00 -30.13 -27.21
N THR A 347 -26.77 -30.63 -27.06
CA THR A 347 -26.24 -31.25 -25.83
C THR A 347 -24.73 -31.06 -25.74
N GLU A 348 -24.20 -30.88 -24.54
CA GLU A 348 -22.76 -31.00 -24.30
C GLU A 348 -22.33 -32.48 -24.19
N ALA A 349 -21.07 -32.76 -24.53
CA ALA A 349 -20.37 -34.03 -24.30
C ALA A 349 -18.86 -33.80 -24.19
N ARG A 350 -18.16 -34.69 -23.48
CA ARG A 350 -16.68 -34.69 -23.46
C ARG A 350 -16.12 -35.56 -24.58
N PHE A 351 -15.18 -35.03 -25.34
CA PHE A 351 -14.35 -35.79 -26.28
C PHE A 351 -12.96 -35.98 -25.67
N ILE A 352 -12.31 -37.10 -25.98
CA ILE A 352 -10.92 -37.41 -25.65
C ILE A 352 -10.11 -37.28 -26.94
N THR A 353 -9.07 -36.45 -26.93
CA THR A 353 -8.18 -36.31 -28.09
C THR A 353 -7.21 -37.49 -28.19
N ARG A 354 -6.53 -37.65 -29.33
CA ARG A 354 -5.44 -38.63 -29.51
C ARG A 354 -4.31 -38.48 -28.47
N SER A 355 -4.10 -37.27 -27.94
CA SER A 355 -3.15 -36.96 -26.86
C SER A 355 -3.69 -37.24 -25.44
N GLY A 356 -4.87 -37.85 -25.30
CA GLY A 356 -5.53 -38.13 -24.02
C GLY A 356 -6.17 -36.91 -23.35
N GLN A 357 -6.13 -35.72 -23.96
CA GLN A 357 -6.73 -34.52 -23.38
C GLN A 357 -8.26 -34.60 -23.49
N THR A 358 -8.96 -34.38 -22.37
CA THR A 358 -10.41 -34.24 -22.39
C THR A 358 -10.79 -32.80 -22.75
N LYS A 359 -11.69 -32.66 -23.73
CA LYS A 359 -12.28 -31.42 -24.23
C LYS A 359 -13.80 -31.46 -24.09
N THR A 360 -14.43 -30.34 -23.74
CA THR A 360 -15.89 -30.19 -23.70
C THR A 360 -16.38 -29.66 -25.04
N GLN A 361 -17.33 -30.37 -25.65
CA GLN A 361 -17.90 -30.05 -26.95
C GLN A 361 -19.40 -29.80 -26.82
N THR A 362 -19.89 -28.68 -27.35
CA THR A 362 -21.33 -28.47 -27.58
C THR A 362 -21.70 -29.12 -28.90
N LEU A 363 -22.58 -30.11 -28.87
CA LEU A 363 -23.07 -30.87 -30.02
C LEU A 363 -24.45 -30.38 -30.42
N THR A 364 -24.58 -29.81 -31.62
CA THR A 364 -25.86 -29.64 -32.30
C THR A 364 -26.10 -30.86 -33.18
N LEU A 365 -27.15 -31.62 -32.90
CA LEU A 365 -27.53 -32.86 -33.58
C LEU A 365 -28.79 -32.67 -34.41
N TYR A 366 -28.86 -33.32 -35.58
CA TYR A 366 -30.04 -33.42 -36.43
C TYR A 366 -30.17 -34.85 -36.98
N TYR A 367 -31.38 -35.41 -36.97
CA TYR A 367 -31.65 -36.73 -37.55
C TYR A 367 -32.26 -36.61 -38.96
N ALA A 368 -31.69 -37.34 -39.92
CA ALA A 368 -32.23 -37.54 -41.26
C ALA A 368 -32.59 -39.02 -41.46
N ASP A 369 -33.77 -39.29 -42.00
CA ASP A 369 -34.20 -40.63 -42.38
C ASP A 369 -33.58 -41.08 -43.73
N ALA A 370 -33.99 -42.27 -44.19
CA ALA A 370 -33.50 -42.87 -45.42
C ALA A 370 -33.98 -42.12 -46.68
N GLU A 371 -35.18 -41.53 -46.67
CA GLU A 371 -35.73 -40.81 -47.83
C GLU A 371 -35.12 -39.40 -47.97
N SER A 372 -34.76 -38.78 -46.84
CA SER A 372 -34.06 -37.50 -46.76
C SER A 372 -32.56 -37.59 -47.10
N SER A 373 -31.99 -38.80 -47.10
CA SER A 373 -30.57 -39.03 -47.34
C SER A 373 -30.30 -39.37 -48.80
N TRP A 374 -29.38 -38.61 -49.43
CA TRP A 374 -29.04 -38.72 -50.86
C TRP A 374 -28.51 -40.10 -51.32
N ASP A 375 -28.08 -40.94 -50.38
CA ASP A 375 -27.58 -42.30 -50.59
C ASP A 375 -28.47 -43.39 -49.94
N GLY A 376 -29.64 -43.01 -49.40
CA GLY A 376 -30.56 -43.92 -48.71
C GLY A 376 -30.16 -44.32 -47.29
N ILE A 377 -29.06 -43.80 -46.72
CA ILE A 377 -28.57 -44.20 -45.40
C ILE A 377 -29.07 -43.23 -44.31
N PRO A 378 -30.00 -43.64 -43.41
CA PRO A 378 -30.46 -42.78 -42.32
C PRO A 378 -29.27 -42.40 -41.42
N SER A 379 -29.22 -41.15 -40.99
CA SER A 379 -28.00 -40.55 -40.45
C SER A 379 -28.29 -39.50 -39.38
N PHE A 380 -27.37 -39.37 -38.41
CA PHE A 380 -27.29 -38.17 -37.59
C PHE A 380 -26.21 -37.25 -38.13
N TYR A 381 -26.57 -36.00 -38.40
CA TYR A 381 -25.62 -34.92 -38.67
C TYR A 381 -25.29 -34.24 -37.34
N SER A 382 -24.01 -33.98 -37.09
CA SER A 382 -23.56 -33.23 -35.91
C SER A 382 -22.63 -32.08 -36.26
N VAL A 383 -22.73 -31.01 -35.48
CA VAL A 383 -21.77 -29.91 -35.41
C VAL A 383 -21.24 -29.85 -33.98
N CYS A 384 -19.93 -30.02 -33.79
CA CYS A 384 -19.27 -29.94 -32.48
C CYS A 384 -18.45 -28.65 -32.35
N ILE A 385 -18.71 -27.88 -31.29
CA ILE A 385 -17.99 -26.63 -30.99
C ILE A 385 -17.19 -26.81 -29.69
N ASP A 386 -15.89 -26.49 -29.73
CA ASP A 386 -15.00 -26.61 -28.57
C ASP A 386 -15.21 -25.46 -27.59
N VAL A 387 -15.89 -25.75 -26.48
CA VAL A 387 -16.18 -24.80 -25.40
C VAL A 387 -15.28 -25.04 -24.17
N THR A 388 -14.19 -25.79 -24.33
CA THR A 388 -13.33 -26.22 -23.21
C THR A 388 -12.70 -25.04 -22.46
N GLU A 389 -12.27 -24.00 -23.18
CA GLU A 389 -11.62 -22.83 -22.59
C GLU A 389 -12.64 -21.90 -21.92
N GLU A 390 -13.75 -21.62 -22.61
CA GLU A 390 -14.88 -20.84 -22.06
C GLU A 390 -15.45 -21.49 -20.78
N ARG A 391 -15.66 -22.82 -20.78
CA ARG A 391 -16.14 -23.55 -19.60
C ARG A 391 -15.14 -23.51 -18.43
N ARG A 392 -13.82 -23.56 -18.69
CA ARG A 392 -12.81 -23.42 -17.63
C ARG A 392 -12.79 -22.01 -17.05
N GLU A 393 -12.96 -21.00 -17.89
CA GLU A 393 -12.96 -19.60 -17.46
C GLU A 393 -14.25 -19.23 -16.71
N GLN A 394 -15.42 -19.67 -17.19
CA GLN A 394 -16.69 -19.57 -16.45
C GLN A 394 -16.57 -20.22 -15.05
N GLU A 395 -15.96 -21.40 -14.94
CA GLU A 395 -15.83 -22.11 -13.66
C GLU A 395 -14.83 -21.43 -12.71
N ARG A 396 -13.73 -20.86 -13.22
CA ARG A 396 -12.84 -19.99 -12.44
C ARG A 396 -13.56 -18.77 -11.90
N GLN A 397 -14.29 -18.06 -12.77
CA GLN A 397 -15.01 -16.84 -12.41
C GLN A 397 -16.12 -17.14 -11.40
N ARG A 398 -16.86 -18.23 -11.57
CA ARG A 398 -17.85 -18.73 -10.61
C ARG A 398 -17.22 -19.03 -9.25
N LYS A 399 -16.07 -19.71 -9.22
CA LYS A 399 -15.38 -19.98 -7.96
C LYS A 399 -14.85 -18.71 -7.30
N ALA A 400 -14.17 -17.83 -8.04
CA ALA A 400 -13.65 -16.58 -7.50
C ALA A 400 -14.76 -15.68 -6.95
N LEU A 401 -15.94 -15.66 -7.59
CA LEU A 401 -17.13 -14.96 -7.10
C LEU A 401 -17.70 -15.58 -5.83
N GLU A 402 -17.74 -16.91 -5.71
CA GLU A 402 -18.18 -17.62 -4.49
C GLU A 402 -17.20 -17.39 -3.33
N ASP A 403 -15.89 -17.54 -3.56
CA ASP A 403 -14.84 -17.31 -2.57
C ASP A 403 -14.89 -15.85 -2.05
N ALA A 404 -15.07 -14.87 -2.95
CA ALA A 404 -15.27 -13.47 -2.58
C ALA A 404 -16.61 -13.21 -1.85
N TYR A 405 -17.69 -13.87 -2.28
CA TYR A 405 -19.02 -13.73 -1.66
C TYR A 405 -19.03 -14.26 -0.22
N GLN A 406 -18.44 -15.44 0.03
CA GLN A 406 -18.31 -15.97 1.39
C GLN A 406 -17.43 -15.07 2.26
N SER A 407 -16.32 -14.55 1.73
CA SER A 407 -15.45 -13.60 2.44
C SER A 407 -16.20 -12.34 2.87
N ALA A 408 -16.94 -11.72 1.94
CA ALA A 408 -17.76 -10.54 2.23
C ALA A 408 -18.91 -10.84 3.20
N LYS A 409 -19.50 -12.03 3.12
CA LYS A 409 -20.59 -12.49 3.99
C LYS A 409 -20.11 -12.71 5.43
N VAL A 410 -18.92 -13.29 5.63
CA VAL A 410 -18.29 -13.43 6.96
C VAL A 410 -18.05 -12.06 7.58
N ALA A 411 -17.41 -11.14 6.84
CA ALA A 411 -17.15 -9.77 7.32
C ALA A 411 -18.45 -9.02 7.69
N ASN A 412 -19.50 -9.13 6.87
CA ASN A 412 -20.78 -8.47 7.14
C ASN A 412 -21.53 -9.11 8.34
N SER A 413 -21.39 -10.43 8.54
CA SER A 413 -21.92 -11.11 9.72
C SER A 413 -21.20 -10.69 11.01
N ALA A 414 -19.87 -10.55 10.96
CA ALA A 414 -19.08 -10.04 12.08
C ALA A 414 -19.50 -8.60 12.44
N LYS A 415 -19.62 -7.71 11.45
CA LYS A 415 -20.07 -6.32 11.64
C LYS A 415 -21.50 -6.22 12.21
N THR A 416 -22.39 -7.15 11.83
CA THR A 416 -23.74 -7.25 12.39
C THR A 416 -23.73 -7.69 13.86
N ASN A 417 -22.93 -8.71 14.20
CA ASN A 417 -22.79 -9.18 15.58
C ASN A 417 -22.18 -8.09 16.48
N PHE A 418 -21.13 -7.41 16.01
CA PHE A 418 -20.51 -6.26 16.69
C PHE A 418 -21.53 -5.19 17.10
N LEU A 419 -22.34 -4.70 16.17
CA LEU A 419 -23.36 -3.68 16.44
C LEU A 419 -24.42 -4.18 17.43
N SER A 420 -24.76 -5.47 17.41
CA SER A 420 -25.69 -6.07 18.37
C SER A 420 -25.11 -6.12 19.78
N THR A 421 -23.85 -6.55 19.94
CA THR A 421 -23.16 -6.62 21.24
C THR A 421 -22.95 -5.23 21.82
N MET A 422 -22.48 -4.27 21.03
CA MET A 422 -22.33 -2.88 21.50
C MET A 422 -23.67 -2.24 21.88
N SER A 423 -24.76 -2.55 21.16
CA SER A 423 -26.12 -2.09 21.52
C SER A 423 -26.67 -2.69 22.83
N HIS A 424 -26.03 -3.72 23.37
CA HIS A 424 -26.30 -4.31 24.69
C HIS A 424 -25.38 -3.69 25.76
N ASP A 425 -24.08 -3.59 25.47
CA ASP A 425 -23.08 -3.17 26.45
C ASP A 425 -23.07 -1.64 26.67
N ILE A 426 -23.55 -0.84 25.71
CA ILE A 426 -23.92 0.58 25.91
C ILE A 426 -25.16 0.71 26.81
N ARG A 427 -26.15 -0.16 26.61
CA ARG A 427 -27.47 -0.07 27.27
C ARG A 427 -27.41 -0.40 28.76
N THR A 428 -26.48 -1.28 29.15
CA THR A 428 -26.32 -1.74 30.54
C THR A 428 -25.93 -0.59 31.51
N PRO A 429 -24.83 0.15 31.31
CA PRO A 429 -24.49 1.31 32.14
C PRO A 429 -25.48 2.46 31.96
N MET A 430 -26.04 2.69 30.77
CA MET A 430 -27.08 3.71 30.55
C MET A 430 -28.33 3.45 31.43
N ASN A 431 -28.81 2.20 31.49
CA ASN A 431 -29.90 1.81 32.37
C ASN A 431 -29.54 1.96 33.85
N ALA A 432 -28.28 1.72 34.23
CA ALA A 432 -27.81 1.93 35.60
C ALA A 432 -27.82 3.42 35.97
N VAL A 433 -27.34 4.32 35.09
CA VAL A 433 -27.42 5.79 35.28
C VAL A 433 -28.88 6.22 35.44
N MET A 434 -29.77 5.81 34.53
CA MET A 434 -31.20 6.16 34.61
C MET A 434 -31.87 5.63 35.88
N GLY A 435 -31.56 4.39 36.28
CA GLY A 435 -32.10 3.78 37.50
C GLY A 435 -31.63 4.49 38.77
N MET A 436 -30.33 4.77 38.88
CA MET A 436 -29.77 5.47 40.05
C MET A 436 -30.22 6.93 40.12
N ALA A 437 -30.40 7.61 38.99
CA ALA A 437 -30.97 8.96 38.95
C ALA A 437 -32.43 8.97 39.44
N ALA A 438 -33.25 8.00 39.01
CA ALA A 438 -34.63 7.85 39.49
C ALA A 438 -34.69 7.51 40.99
N ILE A 439 -33.77 6.68 41.50
CA ILE A 439 -33.68 6.36 42.94
C ILE A 439 -33.25 7.61 43.73
N ALA A 440 -32.24 8.35 43.29
CA ALA A 440 -31.80 9.59 43.94
C ALA A 440 -32.94 10.62 44.00
N GLN A 441 -33.65 10.84 42.88
CA GLN A 441 -34.78 11.77 42.81
C GLN A 441 -35.98 11.32 43.67
N ALA A 442 -36.13 10.03 43.95
CA ALA A 442 -37.14 9.49 44.86
C ALA A 442 -36.71 9.47 46.35
N ASN A 443 -35.45 9.75 46.67
CA ASN A 443 -34.88 9.66 48.03
C ASN A 443 -34.10 10.95 48.41
N LEU A 444 -34.48 12.12 47.89
CA LEU A 444 -33.73 13.40 48.02
C LEU A 444 -33.39 13.79 49.47
N ASP A 445 -34.25 13.44 50.44
CA ASP A 445 -34.04 13.73 51.86
C ASP A 445 -32.97 12.81 52.51
N GLU A 446 -32.63 11.68 51.89
CA GLU A 446 -31.68 10.68 52.41
C GLU A 446 -30.29 10.85 51.78
N ARG A 447 -29.54 11.84 52.29
CA ARG A 447 -28.20 12.24 51.78
C ARG A 447 -27.26 11.08 51.44
N ASP A 448 -27.19 10.05 52.27
CA ASP A 448 -26.25 8.93 52.04
C ASP A 448 -26.71 7.99 50.90
N LYS A 449 -28.02 7.80 50.71
CA LYS A 449 -28.55 7.12 49.51
C LYS A 449 -28.30 7.94 48.25
N VAL A 450 -28.50 9.25 48.31
CA VAL A 450 -28.25 10.16 47.18
C VAL A 450 -26.76 10.12 46.80
N ARG A 451 -25.85 10.16 47.78
CA ARG A 451 -24.40 10.02 47.58
C ARG A 451 -24.03 8.66 46.94
N ASP A 452 -24.58 7.55 47.43
CA ASP A 452 -24.37 6.22 46.86
C ASP A 452 -24.89 6.12 45.40
N CYS A 453 -26.05 6.71 45.12
CA CYS A 453 -26.60 6.79 43.76
C CYS A 453 -25.72 7.64 42.84
N LEU A 454 -25.23 8.80 43.29
CA LEU A 454 -24.32 9.67 42.53
C LEU A 454 -22.99 8.98 42.24
N ASN A 455 -22.42 8.26 43.22
CA ASN A 455 -21.22 7.46 43.01
C ASN A 455 -21.45 6.37 41.93
N LYS A 456 -22.60 5.67 41.98
CA LYS A 456 -22.97 4.65 40.98
C LYS A 456 -23.26 5.23 39.60
N ILE A 457 -23.80 6.46 39.53
CA ILE A 457 -23.92 7.22 38.27
C ILE A 457 -22.52 7.51 37.73
N ASN A 458 -21.60 8.06 38.53
CA ASN A 458 -20.25 8.41 38.07
C ASN A 458 -19.47 7.19 37.56
N VAL A 459 -19.52 6.05 38.26
CA VAL A 459 -18.92 4.79 37.80
C VAL A 459 -19.54 4.31 36.48
N SER A 460 -20.88 4.33 36.37
CA SER A 460 -21.59 3.90 35.16
C SER A 460 -21.32 4.80 33.96
N SER A 461 -21.27 6.13 34.17
CA SER A 461 -20.96 7.13 33.15
C SER A 461 -19.52 7.02 32.64
N ARG A 462 -18.54 6.80 33.54
CA ARG A 462 -17.14 6.54 33.16
C ARG A 462 -17.03 5.25 32.33
N HIS A 463 -17.70 4.17 32.74
CA HIS A 463 -17.72 2.92 31.95
C HIS A 463 -18.33 3.11 30.55
N LEU A 464 -19.43 3.88 30.45
CA LEU A 464 -20.08 4.20 29.18
C LEU A 464 -19.18 5.05 28.27
N LEU A 465 -18.49 6.07 28.81
CA LEU A 465 -17.56 6.91 28.05
C LEU A 465 -16.39 6.10 27.50
N ASN A 466 -15.77 5.24 28.32
CA ASN A 466 -14.68 4.36 27.86
C ASN A 466 -15.15 3.45 26.71
N LEU A 467 -16.34 2.86 26.83
CA LEU A 467 -16.89 1.95 25.82
C LEU A 467 -17.27 2.68 24.52
N ILE A 468 -17.70 3.94 24.60
CA ILE A 468 -17.88 4.82 23.43
C ILE A 468 -16.52 5.13 22.77
N ASN A 469 -15.50 5.45 23.56
CA ASN A 469 -14.17 5.78 23.06
C ASN A 469 -13.49 4.58 22.38
N GLU A 470 -13.60 3.37 22.94
CA GLU A 470 -13.12 2.13 22.31
C GLU A 470 -13.78 1.89 20.93
N VAL A 471 -15.10 2.13 20.82
CA VAL A 471 -15.84 2.01 19.55
C VAL A 471 -15.41 3.09 18.54
N LEU A 472 -15.16 4.31 19.00
CA LEU A 472 -14.70 5.41 18.15
C LEU A 472 -13.27 5.18 17.65
N ASP A 473 -12.34 4.74 18.50
CA ASP A 473 -10.98 4.40 18.08
C ASP A 473 -10.96 3.20 17.13
N MET A 474 -11.74 2.14 17.40
CA MET A 474 -11.87 1.02 16.45
C MET A 474 -12.44 1.47 15.09
N SER A 475 -13.40 2.40 15.09
CA SER A 475 -13.92 2.99 13.84
C SER A 475 -12.89 3.85 13.11
N LYS A 476 -11.99 4.55 13.83
CA LYS A 476 -10.88 5.28 13.21
C LYS A 476 -9.84 4.31 12.63
N ILE A 477 -9.49 3.24 13.35
CA ILE A 477 -8.60 2.15 12.90
C ILE A 477 -9.13 1.53 11.59
N GLU A 478 -10.39 1.07 11.55
CA GLU A 478 -11.01 0.50 10.32
C GLU A 478 -10.93 1.47 9.12
N SER A 479 -10.99 2.77 9.38
CA SER A 479 -11.00 3.81 8.34
C SER A 479 -9.60 4.25 7.88
N GLY A 480 -8.54 3.87 8.58
CA GLY A 480 -7.17 4.32 8.33
C GLY A 480 -6.88 5.78 8.70
N ASN A 481 -7.80 6.48 9.39
CA ASN A 481 -7.67 7.90 9.75
C ASN A 481 -7.21 8.07 11.21
N ILE A 482 -6.06 7.49 11.57
CA ILE A 482 -5.34 7.85 12.79
C ILE A 482 -3.93 8.29 12.38
N ASP A 483 -3.66 9.57 12.58
CA ASP A 483 -2.30 10.11 12.60
C ASP A 483 -1.77 10.04 14.04
N LEU A 484 -0.52 9.61 14.22
CA LEU A 484 0.18 9.76 15.50
C LEU A 484 0.60 11.22 15.67
N GLN A 485 0.52 11.75 16.89
CA GLN A 485 0.90 13.12 17.21
C GLN A 485 2.14 13.12 18.10
N PRO A 486 3.36 13.18 17.52
CA PRO A 486 4.59 13.16 18.30
C PRO A 486 4.77 14.46 19.10
N GLU A 487 4.90 14.31 20.41
CA GLU A 487 5.19 15.34 21.40
C GLU A 487 6.41 14.95 22.25
N GLU A 488 6.89 15.85 23.12
CA GLU A 488 7.98 15.56 24.06
C GLU A 488 7.40 14.91 25.32
N VAL A 489 7.75 13.64 25.58
CA VAL A 489 7.20 12.85 26.68
C VAL A 489 8.30 12.44 27.66
N THR A 490 8.07 12.72 28.94
CA THR A 490 8.86 12.23 30.08
C THR A 490 8.34 10.85 30.53
N LEU A 491 9.17 9.82 30.38
CA LEU A 491 8.88 8.48 30.92
C LEU A 491 8.57 8.50 32.45
N PRO A 492 9.24 9.31 33.29
CA PRO A 492 8.95 9.37 34.73
C PRO A 492 7.52 9.80 35.09
N ASP A 493 6.86 10.58 34.23
CA ASP A 493 5.57 11.21 34.51
C ASP A 493 4.43 10.44 33.84
N LEU A 494 4.66 9.94 32.61
CA LEU A 494 3.79 8.97 31.96
C LEU A 494 3.54 7.74 32.85
N ILE A 495 4.60 7.20 33.46
CA ILE A 495 4.51 6.03 34.33
C ILE A 495 3.87 6.35 35.69
N GLN A 496 4.05 7.58 36.19
CA GLN A 496 3.34 8.08 37.37
C GLN A 496 1.82 8.13 37.11
N ASN A 497 1.39 8.78 36.02
CA ASN A 497 -0.01 8.88 35.62
C ASN A 497 -0.68 7.49 35.48
N VAL A 498 -0.02 6.57 34.77
CA VAL A 498 -0.48 5.18 34.60
C VAL A 498 -0.61 4.44 35.96
N SER A 499 0.36 4.62 36.84
CA SER A 499 0.35 4.03 38.20
C SER A 499 -0.84 4.56 39.02
N ASP A 500 -1.09 5.86 38.96
CA ASP A 500 -2.07 6.53 39.82
C ASP A 500 -3.52 6.26 39.39
N ILE A 501 -3.75 6.09 38.08
CA ILE A 501 -5.04 5.59 37.56
C ILE A 501 -5.27 4.12 37.98
N CYS A 502 -4.21 3.31 38.07
CA CYS A 502 -4.32 1.90 38.51
C CYS A 502 -4.46 1.75 40.04
N ARG A 503 -3.93 2.70 40.83
CA ARG A 503 -3.80 2.63 42.30
C ARG A 503 -5.09 2.21 43.03
N PRO A 504 -6.30 2.75 42.75
CA PRO A 504 -7.51 2.37 43.48
C PRO A 504 -7.90 0.89 43.29
N LEU A 505 -7.72 0.35 42.08
CA LEU A 505 -8.05 -1.03 41.73
C LEU A 505 -7.04 -2.03 42.32
N ILE A 506 -5.76 -1.63 42.39
CA ILE A 506 -4.70 -2.38 43.06
C ILE A 506 -5.00 -2.49 44.56
N THR A 507 -5.38 -1.38 45.20
CA THR A 507 -5.72 -1.36 46.64
C THR A 507 -7.01 -2.13 46.94
N GLU A 508 -8.07 -2.00 46.12
CA GLU A 508 -9.33 -2.75 46.28
C GLU A 508 -9.09 -4.26 46.30
N LYS A 509 -8.24 -4.75 45.39
CA LYS A 509 -7.90 -6.18 45.24
C LYS A 509 -6.64 -6.61 46.02
N LYS A 510 -6.05 -5.70 46.79
CA LYS A 510 -4.77 -5.85 47.54
C LYS A 510 -3.62 -6.46 46.71
N LEU A 511 -3.51 -6.10 45.44
CA LEU A 511 -2.49 -6.69 44.56
C LEU A 511 -1.09 -6.21 44.94
N ASN A 512 -0.12 -7.12 44.91
CA ASN A 512 1.30 -6.78 44.97
C ASN A 512 1.72 -6.24 43.60
N PHE A 513 1.77 -4.91 43.46
CA PHE A 513 2.16 -4.24 42.22
C PHE A 513 3.63 -3.81 42.26
N LYS A 514 4.44 -4.25 41.29
CA LYS A 514 5.86 -3.83 41.18
C LYS A 514 6.12 -3.12 39.85
N ILE A 515 6.63 -1.89 39.89
CA ILE A 515 7.24 -1.25 38.72
C ILE A 515 8.78 -1.32 38.84
N SER A 516 9.47 -1.77 37.79
CA SER A 516 10.93 -1.76 37.71
C SER A 516 11.41 -1.12 36.42
N VAL A 517 12.47 -0.31 36.53
CA VAL A 517 13.16 0.31 35.40
C VAL A 517 14.58 -0.27 35.35
N SER A 518 15.08 -0.57 34.16
CA SER A 518 16.40 -1.21 34.00
C SER A 518 17.07 -0.69 32.72
N ASP A 519 18.34 -0.31 32.82
CA ASP A 519 19.18 0.16 31.71
C ASP A 519 18.67 1.38 30.90
N VAL A 520 17.57 2.02 31.32
CA VAL A 520 17.04 3.26 30.71
C VAL A 520 18.00 4.41 30.95
N ARG A 521 18.47 5.01 29.84
CA ARG A 521 19.37 6.17 29.82
C ARG A 521 18.65 7.43 29.38
N HIS A 522 17.68 7.29 28.48
CA HIS A 522 16.94 8.40 27.89
C HIS A 522 15.52 8.45 28.46
N GLU A 523 15.30 9.35 29.41
CA GLU A 523 14.02 9.52 30.09
C GLU A 523 13.06 10.46 29.34
N LYS A 524 13.59 11.24 28.38
CA LYS A 524 12.83 12.10 27.47
C LYS A 524 12.87 11.54 26.06
N ILE A 525 11.69 11.36 25.49
CA ILE A 525 11.48 10.73 24.18
C ILE A 525 10.47 11.54 23.37
N THR A 526 10.59 11.49 22.05
CA THR A 526 9.55 12.01 21.15
C THR A 526 8.63 10.87 20.73
N THR A 527 7.36 10.93 21.15
CA THR A 527 6.34 9.89 20.92
C THR A 527 4.93 10.47 21.05
N ASP A 528 3.89 9.69 20.79
CA ASP A 528 2.50 10.05 21.08
C ASP A 528 2.16 9.57 22.50
N GLY A 529 2.09 10.50 23.46
CA GLY A 529 1.99 10.20 24.89
C GLY A 529 0.65 9.56 25.27
N ASP A 530 -0.44 10.12 24.77
CA ASP A 530 -1.80 9.60 24.94
C ASP A 530 -1.93 8.15 24.42
N ARG A 531 -1.38 7.86 23.23
CA ARG A 531 -1.44 6.51 22.65
C ARG A 531 -0.55 5.51 23.39
N LEU A 532 0.63 5.92 23.88
CA LEU A 532 1.46 5.07 24.73
C LEU A 532 0.80 4.80 26.10
N GLN A 533 0.18 5.82 26.70
CA GLN A 533 -0.63 5.68 27.92
C GLN A 533 -1.79 4.70 27.71
N GLN A 534 -2.51 4.79 26.59
CA GLN A 534 -3.60 3.88 26.24
C GLN A 534 -3.12 2.43 26.10
N VAL A 535 -1.96 2.19 25.48
CA VAL A 535 -1.33 0.86 25.39
C VAL A 535 -1.04 0.28 26.78
N LEU A 536 -0.38 1.06 27.65
CA LEU A 536 -0.03 0.61 29.01
C LEU A 536 -1.27 0.35 29.87
N MET A 537 -2.26 1.26 29.83
CA MET A 537 -3.52 1.11 30.56
C MET A 537 -4.33 -0.10 30.09
N ASN A 538 -4.35 -0.42 28.79
CA ASN A 538 -5.02 -1.62 28.28
C ASN A 538 -4.36 -2.92 28.79
N LEU A 539 -3.03 -2.96 28.91
CA LEU A 539 -2.33 -4.15 29.43
C LEU A 539 -2.48 -4.28 30.94
N LEU A 540 -2.23 -3.20 31.69
CA LEU A 540 -2.28 -3.19 33.16
C LEU A 540 -3.69 -3.40 33.70
N SER A 541 -4.71 -2.78 33.09
CA SER A 541 -6.09 -3.00 33.52
C SER A 541 -6.53 -4.45 33.30
N ASN A 542 -6.10 -5.12 32.21
CA ASN A 542 -6.37 -6.55 32.01
C ASN A 542 -5.61 -7.41 33.04
N ALA A 543 -4.34 -7.12 33.34
CA ALA A 543 -3.57 -7.82 34.37
C ALA A 543 -4.25 -7.71 35.75
N ILE A 544 -4.53 -6.49 36.22
CA ILE A 544 -5.22 -6.21 37.50
C ILE A 544 -6.57 -6.93 37.59
N LYS A 545 -7.30 -6.98 36.48
CA LYS A 545 -8.65 -7.55 36.36
C LYS A 545 -8.66 -9.08 36.43
N TYR A 546 -7.75 -9.75 35.73
CA TYR A 546 -7.70 -11.22 35.63
C TYR A 546 -6.78 -11.91 36.66
N THR A 547 -5.97 -11.16 37.41
CA THR A 547 -5.28 -11.63 38.61
C THR A 547 -6.26 -11.77 39.78
N PRO A 548 -6.25 -12.87 40.57
CA PRO A 548 -7.00 -12.97 41.82
C PRO A 548 -6.56 -11.94 42.86
N ASP A 549 -7.43 -11.67 43.83
CA ASP A 549 -7.11 -10.80 44.98
C ASP A 549 -5.87 -11.34 45.74
N GLU A 550 -5.05 -10.44 46.28
CA GLU A 550 -3.74 -10.74 46.91
C GLU A 550 -2.69 -11.39 45.96
N GLY A 551 -2.95 -11.41 44.64
CA GLY A 551 -1.98 -11.80 43.60
C GLY A 551 -0.95 -10.70 43.25
N THR A 552 -0.15 -10.95 42.21
CA THR A 552 0.98 -10.10 41.80
C THR A 552 0.84 -9.63 40.35
N VAL A 553 1.12 -8.35 40.12
CA VAL A 553 1.24 -7.74 38.78
C VAL A 553 2.54 -6.91 38.75
N SER A 554 3.25 -6.91 37.63
CA SER A 554 4.46 -6.10 37.48
C SER A 554 4.59 -5.46 36.10
N LEU A 555 5.09 -4.23 36.07
CA LEU A 555 5.54 -3.53 34.87
C LEU A 555 7.08 -3.41 34.92
N GLN A 556 7.78 -4.00 33.95
CA GLN A 556 9.21 -3.75 33.75
C GLN A 556 9.42 -2.89 32.49
N ILE A 557 10.30 -1.90 32.59
CA ILE A 557 10.68 -1.00 31.50
C ILE A 557 12.18 -1.15 31.24
N LYS A 558 12.57 -1.37 29.99
CA LYS A 558 13.96 -1.50 29.55
C LYS A 558 14.25 -0.61 28.36
N GLU A 559 15.46 -0.07 28.30
CA GLU A 559 16.05 0.43 27.06
C GLU A 559 17.04 -0.61 26.50
N ILE A 560 16.99 -0.84 25.19
CA ILE A 560 17.82 -1.82 24.48
C ILE A 560 18.70 -1.06 23.48
N PRO A 561 20.00 -1.40 23.34
CA PRO A 561 20.89 -0.76 22.38
C PRO A 561 20.35 -0.80 20.95
N SER A 562 19.99 0.36 20.41
CA SER A 562 19.48 0.47 19.05
C SER A 562 20.62 0.59 18.01
N VAL A 563 20.24 0.54 16.73
CA VAL A 563 21.18 0.61 15.58
C VAL A 563 21.52 2.06 15.20
N SER A 564 20.95 3.06 15.88
CA SER A 564 21.19 4.48 15.63
C SER A 564 21.20 5.27 16.94
N ASP A 565 22.23 6.09 17.14
CA ASP A 565 22.43 6.91 18.35
C ASP A 565 21.34 7.96 18.58
N LYS A 566 20.40 8.15 17.63
CA LYS A 566 19.28 9.09 17.73
C LYS A 566 17.91 8.45 18.01
N LYS A 567 17.85 7.13 18.14
CA LYS A 567 16.60 6.39 18.41
C LYS A 567 16.83 5.35 19.51
N GLY A 568 16.05 5.41 20.57
CA GLY A 568 16.05 4.41 21.63
C GLY A 568 15.04 3.31 21.32
N GLN A 569 15.38 2.06 21.59
CA GLN A 569 14.44 0.95 21.53
C GLN A 569 14.05 0.57 22.95
N PHE A 570 12.75 0.51 23.23
CA PHE A 570 12.23 0.30 24.57
C PHE A 570 11.32 -0.93 24.63
N GLU A 571 11.45 -1.70 25.71
CA GLU A 571 10.51 -2.78 26.04
C GLU A 571 9.70 -2.42 27.28
N PHE A 572 8.37 -2.51 27.15
CA PHE A 572 7.42 -2.43 28.25
C PHE A 572 6.84 -3.84 28.45
N ILE A 573 7.16 -4.46 29.59
CA ILE A 573 6.81 -5.84 29.90
C ILE A 573 5.81 -5.84 31.04
N VAL A 574 4.56 -6.23 30.77
CA VAL A 574 3.50 -6.37 31.79
C VAL A 574 3.31 -7.85 32.09
N THR A 575 3.55 -8.25 33.34
CA THR A 575 3.43 -9.64 33.80
C THR A 575 2.40 -9.75 34.93
N ASP A 576 1.58 -10.79 34.89
CA ASP A 576 0.56 -11.15 35.88
C ASP A 576 0.75 -12.60 36.33
N ASN A 577 0.34 -12.94 37.56
CA ASN A 577 0.29 -14.33 38.06
C ASN A 577 -1.13 -14.90 38.13
N GLY A 578 -2.04 -14.37 37.31
CA GLY A 578 -3.46 -14.63 37.32
C GLY A 578 -3.91 -15.94 36.66
N ILE A 579 -5.15 -15.94 36.15
CA ILE A 579 -5.79 -17.15 35.63
C ILE A 579 -5.10 -17.77 34.40
N GLY A 580 -4.34 -16.96 33.63
CA GLY A 580 -3.66 -17.37 32.40
C GLY A 580 -4.61 -17.83 31.27
N MET A 581 -4.02 -18.16 30.12
CA MET A 581 -4.73 -18.48 28.87
C MET A 581 -4.30 -19.83 28.29
N SER A 582 -5.11 -20.39 27.38
CA SER A 582 -4.76 -21.58 26.58
C SER A 582 -3.96 -21.18 25.33
N GLU A 583 -3.11 -22.11 24.85
CA GLU A 583 -2.36 -21.94 23.60
C GLU A 583 -3.30 -21.66 22.41
N ASP A 584 -4.44 -22.35 22.33
CA ASP A 584 -5.47 -22.11 21.31
C ASP A 584 -6.05 -20.69 21.36
N PHE A 585 -6.18 -20.08 22.55
CA PHE A 585 -6.74 -18.73 22.70
C PHE A 585 -5.69 -17.65 22.38
N ILE A 586 -4.41 -17.88 22.75
CA ILE A 586 -3.29 -16.96 22.48
C ILE A 586 -3.20 -16.59 20.98
N LEU A 587 -3.52 -17.53 20.08
CA LEU A 587 -3.56 -17.29 18.63
C LEU A 587 -4.58 -16.22 18.18
N PHE A 588 -5.59 -15.91 19.00
CA PHE A 588 -6.71 -15.04 18.65
C PHE A 588 -6.95 -13.90 19.66
N ILE A 589 -6.06 -13.64 20.63
CA ILE A 589 -6.29 -12.59 21.66
C ILE A 589 -6.30 -11.16 21.11
N PHE A 590 -5.66 -10.94 19.96
CA PHE A 590 -5.64 -9.65 19.28
C PHE A 590 -6.77 -9.49 18.25
N GLU A 591 -7.59 -10.53 18.02
CA GLU A 591 -8.79 -10.39 17.18
C GLU A 591 -9.85 -9.55 17.90
N PRO A 592 -10.50 -8.57 17.23
CA PRO A 592 -11.57 -7.78 17.82
C PRO A 592 -12.69 -8.64 18.40
N PHE A 593 -13.14 -8.29 19.60
CA PHE A 593 -14.22 -8.97 20.36
C PHE A 593 -13.87 -10.38 20.84
N SER A 594 -12.62 -10.82 20.70
CA SER A 594 -12.13 -12.10 21.21
C SER A 594 -12.23 -12.17 22.74
N ARG A 595 -12.83 -13.25 23.26
CA ARG A 595 -13.02 -13.51 24.70
C ARG A 595 -12.94 -15.02 24.96
N ALA A 596 -12.22 -15.42 26.00
CA ALA A 596 -12.15 -16.82 26.41
C ALA A 596 -13.50 -17.32 26.95
N GLU A 597 -14.00 -18.43 26.43
CA GLU A 597 -15.26 -19.09 26.85
C GLU A 597 -15.10 -19.84 28.20
N ASP A 598 -14.82 -19.11 29.28
CA ASP A 598 -14.77 -19.69 30.63
C ASP A 598 -15.90 -19.16 31.53
N SER A 599 -16.63 -20.11 32.12
CA SER A 599 -17.58 -19.91 33.23
C SER A 599 -17.07 -19.00 34.36
N ARG A 600 -15.76 -19.00 34.64
CA ARG A 600 -15.08 -18.15 35.64
C ARG A 600 -14.99 -16.69 35.19
N ILE A 601 -14.81 -16.46 33.89
CA ILE A 601 -14.66 -15.13 33.27
C ILE A 601 -16.02 -14.51 32.93
N SER A 602 -17.09 -15.31 32.83
CA SER A 602 -18.46 -14.86 32.48
C SER A 602 -19.03 -13.72 33.34
N LYS A 603 -18.51 -13.47 34.56
CA LYS A 603 -18.93 -12.34 35.41
C LYS A 603 -18.15 -11.05 35.16
N ILE A 604 -17.03 -11.12 34.45
CA ILE A 604 -16.10 -10.02 34.24
C ILE A 604 -16.53 -9.27 32.97
N GLN A 605 -16.94 -8.01 33.13
CA GLN A 605 -17.33 -7.16 31.99
C GLN A 605 -16.11 -6.76 31.13
N GLY A 606 -16.34 -6.53 29.84
CA GLY A 606 -15.30 -6.14 28.89
C GLY A 606 -15.70 -6.40 27.44
N THR A 607 -15.33 -5.47 26.57
CA THR A 607 -15.68 -5.42 25.14
C THR A 607 -14.95 -6.45 24.28
N GLY A 608 -13.74 -6.86 24.68
CA GLY A 608 -12.81 -7.58 23.81
C GLY A 608 -12.13 -6.68 22.75
N LEU A 609 -12.18 -5.35 22.88
CA LEU A 609 -11.49 -4.43 21.97
C LEU A 609 -10.07 -4.05 22.41
N GLY A 610 -9.81 -3.95 23.72
CA GLY A 610 -8.56 -3.37 24.24
C GLY A 610 -7.27 -3.94 23.63
N LEU A 611 -7.13 -5.27 23.53
CA LEU A 611 -5.93 -5.89 22.94
C LEU A 611 -5.82 -5.64 21.43
N ALA A 612 -6.92 -5.64 20.69
CA ALA A 612 -6.95 -5.32 19.27
C ALA A 612 -6.58 -3.83 19.01
N ILE A 613 -7.06 -2.91 19.86
CA ILE A 613 -6.67 -1.50 19.83
C ILE A 613 -5.17 -1.35 20.14
N THR A 614 -4.69 -2.01 21.20
CA THR A 614 -3.26 -2.02 21.58
C THR A 614 -2.37 -2.54 20.46
N GLU A 615 -2.72 -3.66 19.80
CA GLU A 615 -1.92 -4.17 18.68
C GLU A 615 -1.83 -3.17 17.53
N ASN A 616 -2.94 -2.53 17.16
CA ASN A 616 -2.96 -1.54 16.08
C ASN A 616 -2.14 -0.30 16.44
N ILE A 617 -2.24 0.22 17.68
CA ILE A 617 -1.42 1.36 18.13
C ILE A 617 0.07 0.99 18.09
N VAL A 618 0.46 -0.15 18.65
CA VAL A 618 1.87 -0.60 18.67
C VAL A 618 2.42 -0.78 17.25
N ARG A 619 1.64 -1.37 16.33
CA ARG A 619 2.00 -1.50 14.91
C ARG A 619 2.13 -0.13 14.22
N MET A 620 1.24 0.82 14.50
CA MET A 620 1.33 2.19 13.97
C MET A 620 2.58 2.94 14.46
N MET A 621 2.97 2.72 15.71
CA MET A 621 4.21 3.24 16.29
C MET A 621 5.46 2.48 15.81
N ASN A 622 5.34 1.65 14.77
CA ASN A 622 6.39 0.80 14.18
C ASN A 622 7.02 -0.22 15.15
N GLY A 623 6.29 -0.61 16.20
CA GLY A 623 6.70 -1.61 17.17
C GLY A 623 6.07 -2.99 16.96
N SER A 624 6.31 -3.86 17.95
CA SER A 624 5.76 -5.22 18.03
C SER A 624 5.18 -5.47 19.42
N ILE A 625 4.13 -6.31 19.49
CA ILE A 625 3.61 -6.84 20.75
C ILE A 625 3.64 -8.37 20.70
N GLU A 626 4.16 -8.99 21.77
CA GLU A 626 4.19 -10.43 21.98
C GLU A 626 3.45 -10.79 23.27
N ALA A 627 2.90 -12.00 23.34
CA ALA A 627 2.19 -12.51 24.50
C ALA A 627 2.56 -13.95 24.81
N ALA A 628 2.91 -14.23 26.06
CA ALA A 628 3.16 -15.57 26.58
C ALA A 628 2.26 -15.80 27.81
N SER A 629 1.55 -16.92 27.87
CA SER A 629 0.64 -17.20 28.98
C SER A 629 0.45 -18.70 29.17
N GLN A 630 0.11 -19.13 30.39
CA GLN A 630 -0.28 -20.51 30.68
C GLN A 630 -1.34 -20.55 31.77
N ILE A 631 -2.41 -21.30 31.53
CA ILE A 631 -3.51 -21.51 32.50
C ILE A 631 -2.96 -21.83 33.89
N GLY A 632 -3.36 -21.02 34.88
CA GLY A 632 -2.97 -21.15 36.28
C GLY A 632 -1.56 -20.65 36.63
N LYS A 633 -0.88 -19.92 35.74
CA LYS A 633 0.40 -19.25 35.99
C LYS A 633 0.43 -17.78 35.60
N GLY A 634 -0.69 -17.23 35.12
CA GLY A 634 -0.79 -15.87 34.59
C GLY A 634 -0.24 -15.70 33.17
N SER A 635 0.15 -14.47 32.87
CA SER A 635 0.50 -14.00 31.52
C SER A 635 1.63 -12.98 31.54
N GLN A 636 2.32 -12.83 30.42
CA GLN A 636 3.26 -11.75 30.14
C GLN A 636 2.95 -11.19 28.76
N PHE A 637 2.88 -9.85 28.67
CA PHE A 637 2.82 -9.10 27.42
C PHE A 637 4.10 -8.26 27.30
N THR A 638 4.81 -8.39 26.19
CA THR A 638 5.99 -7.59 25.87
C THR A 638 5.64 -6.66 24.72
N VAL A 639 5.72 -5.35 24.93
CA VAL A 639 5.59 -4.32 23.88
C VAL A 639 6.96 -3.73 23.61
N THR A 640 7.43 -3.86 22.38
CA THR A 640 8.71 -3.32 21.91
C THR A 640 8.44 -2.14 20.98
N LEU A 641 8.96 -0.96 21.30
CA LEU A 641 8.77 0.30 20.57
C LEU A 641 10.10 0.98 20.26
N GLN A 642 10.13 1.87 19.27
CA GLN A 642 11.29 2.70 18.98
C GLN A 642 10.91 4.18 18.94
N PHE A 643 11.53 4.99 19.79
CA PHE A 643 11.26 6.43 19.91
C PHE A 643 12.46 7.25 19.40
N ASP A 644 12.21 8.46 18.91
CA ASP A 644 13.27 9.44 18.68
C ASP A 644 13.75 10.00 20.03
N LEU A 645 15.07 10.13 20.19
CA LEU A 645 15.70 10.56 21.44
C LEU A 645 15.90 12.07 21.45
N ILE A 646 15.69 12.65 22.63
CA ILE A 646 16.02 14.05 22.92
C ILE A 646 17.43 14.06 23.53
N ASP A 647 18.40 14.60 22.79
CA ASP A 647 19.78 14.80 23.25
C ASP A 647 19.80 15.80 24.42
N GLU A 648 19.74 15.32 25.66
CA GLU A 648 20.02 16.13 26.84
C GLU A 648 21.52 16.08 27.18
N ASP A 649 22.21 17.20 26.93
CA ASP A 649 23.43 17.57 27.68
C ASP A 649 23.01 17.84 29.15
N ILE A 650 22.67 16.77 29.89
CA ILE A 650 22.53 16.83 31.35
C ILE A 650 23.87 17.33 31.88
N PRO A 651 23.93 18.51 32.53
CA PRO A 651 25.18 19.00 33.09
C PRO A 651 25.71 17.96 34.07
N ARG A 652 26.95 17.49 33.84
CA ARG A 652 27.69 16.82 34.91
C ARG A 652 28.04 17.88 35.94
N ASP A 653 27.16 18.05 36.92
CA ASP A 653 27.45 18.86 38.10
C ASP A 653 28.64 18.24 38.82
N SER A 654 29.82 18.83 38.59
CA SER A 654 31.08 18.43 39.22
C SER A 654 31.09 18.57 40.74
N GLU A 655 29.99 19.06 41.31
CA GLU A 655 29.74 19.16 42.75
C GLU A 655 29.19 17.84 43.34
N LEU A 656 28.59 16.94 42.54
CA LEU A 656 28.16 15.60 42.96
C LEU A 656 29.25 14.52 42.75
N GLU A 657 30.25 14.77 41.92
CA GLU A 657 31.24 13.77 41.50
C GLU A 657 32.08 13.25 42.68
N GLY A 658 32.05 11.94 42.91
CA GLY A 658 32.76 11.26 44.00
C GLY A 658 32.07 11.27 45.36
N LEU A 659 30.92 11.96 45.52
CA LEU A 659 30.20 12.00 46.80
C LEU A 659 29.60 10.62 47.16
N PRO A 660 29.75 10.13 48.41
CA PRO A 660 29.26 8.81 48.82
C PRO A 660 27.76 8.82 49.15
N VAL A 661 27.03 7.85 48.61
CA VAL A 661 25.60 7.64 48.91
C VAL A 661 25.36 6.19 49.30
N LEU A 662 24.55 5.98 50.34
CA LEU A 662 24.17 4.65 50.84
C LEU A 662 22.71 4.35 50.47
N VAL A 663 22.46 3.29 49.71
CA VAL A 663 21.12 2.75 49.46
C VAL A 663 20.82 1.63 50.46
N VAL A 664 19.59 1.60 50.98
CA VAL A 664 19.13 0.67 52.01
C VAL A 664 17.74 0.16 51.61
N ASP A 665 17.66 -1.08 51.13
CA ASP A 665 16.45 -1.69 50.56
C ASP A 665 16.52 -3.22 50.74
N ASP A 666 15.42 -3.92 51.01
CA ASP A 666 15.44 -5.38 51.18
C ASP A 666 15.38 -6.15 49.84
N ASP A 667 15.04 -5.47 48.74
CA ASP A 667 15.09 -6.02 47.39
C ASP A 667 16.48 -5.74 46.75
N GLU A 668 17.31 -6.78 46.67
CA GLU A 668 18.67 -6.74 46.10
C GLU A 668 18.71 -6.11 44.70
N ILE A 669 17.67 -6.30 43.89
CA ILE A 669 17.56 -5.74 42.54
C ILE A 669 17.40 -4.21 42.58
N VAL A 670 16.68 -3.67 43.57
CA VAL A 670 16.53 -2.22 43.76
C VAL A 670 17.84 -1.61 44.27
N CYS A 671 18.51 -2.29 45.21
CA CYS A 671 19.85 -1.92 45.68
C CYS A 671 20.88 -1.84 44.54
N GLU A 672 20.98 -2.88 43.70
CA GLU A 672 21.89 -2.88 42.54
C GLU A 672 21.53 -1.80 41.52
N SER A 673 20.25 -1.65 41.18
CA SER A 673 19.75 -0.66 40.22
C SER A 673 20.05 0.77 40.66
N ALA A 674 19.69 1.13 41.89
CA ALA A 674 19.92 2.46 42.44
C ALA A 674 21.41 2.79 42.57
N ALA A 675 22.23 1.82 42.99
CA ALA A 675 23.67 2.01 43.07
C ALA A 675 24.33 2.13 41.69
N ALA A 676 23.89 1.38 40.67
CA ALA A 676 24.35 1.56 39.30
C ALA A 676 24.04 2.97 38.78
N LEU A 677 22.83 3.46 39.05
CA LEU A 677 22.36 4.79 38.66
C LEU A 677 23.17 5.91 39.35
N LEU A 678 23.41 5.79 40.67
CA LEU A 678 24.29 6.69 41.42
C LEU A 678 25.71 6.76 40.84
N ASN A 679 26.28 5.60 40.46
CA ASN A 679 27.60 5.52 39.85
C ASN A 679 27.62 6.12 38.43
N GLU A 680 26.51 6.08 37.66
CA GLU A 680 26.40 6.75 36.36
C GLU A 680 26.35 8.28 36.50
N LEU A 681 25.74 8.79 37.57
CA LEU A 681 25.81 10.22 37.97
C LEU A 681 27.20 10.64 38.50
N GLY A 682 28.17 9.72 38.55
CA GLY A 682 29.53 9.98 39.04
C GLY A 682 29.68 9.95 40.56
N MET A 683 28.64 9.60 41.30
CA MET A 683 28.66 9.48 42.77
C MET A 683 29.25 8.11 43.18
N ARG A 684 29.68 7.98 44.44
CA ARG A 684 30.07 6.68 45.02
C ARG A 684 28.85 5.96 45.60
N GLY A 685 28.10 5.27 44.74
CA GLY A 685 26.95 4.48 45.16
C GLY A 685 27.37 3.19 45.88
N SER A 686 26.85 2.96 47.10
CA SER A 686 27.00 1.69 47.83
C SER A 686 25.66 1.28 48.45
N TRP A 687 25.44 -0.02 48.69
CA TRP A 687 24.14 -0.54 49.14
C TRP A 687 24.25 -1.59 50.24
N VAL A 688 23.15 -1.78 51.01
CA VAL A 688 23.00 -2.79 52.08
C VAL A 688 21.55 -3.24 52.23
N LEU A 689 21.33 -4.49 52.65
CA LEU A 689 20.00 -5.14 52.69
C LEU A 689 19.27 -5.09 54.05
N SER A 690 19.71 -4.25 54.99
CA SER A 690 19.02 -4.10 56.29
C SER A 690 19.37 -2.81 57.02
N GLY A 691 18.41 -2.34 57.83
CA GLY A 691 18.56 -1.18 58.70
C GLY A 691 19.72 -1.28 59.69
N ALA A 692 19.90 -2.45 60.30
CA ALA A 692 20.99 -2.70 61.26
C ALA A 692 22.39 -2.59 60.61
N GLU A 693 22.54 -3.02 59.36
CA GLU A 693 23.78 -2.84 58.60
C GLU A 693 23.96 -1.37 58.18
N ALA A 694 22.89 -0.69 57.78
CA ALA A 694 22.94 0.73 57.42
C ALA A 694 23.41 1.60 58.60
N VAL A 695 22.82 1.43 59.79
CA VAL A 695 23.22 2.12 61.03
C VAL A 695 24.69 1.86 61.36
N ARG A 696 25.18 0.62 61.16
CA ARG A 696 26.60 0.30 61.34
C ARG A 696 27.48 1.06 60.33
N ARG A 697 27.13 1.00 59.05
CA ARG A 697 27.90 1.58 57.94
C ARG A 697 28.03 3.09 58.05
N THR A 698 26.94 3.80 58.32
CA THR A 698 26.98 5.26 58.55
C THR A 698 27.80 5.60 59.79
N SER A 699 27.64 4.84 60.88
CA SER A 699 28.40 5.04 62.12
C SER A 699 29.90 4.69 61.99
N ASP A 700 30.30 3.80 61.07
CA ASP A 700 31.70 3.52 60.74
C ASP A 700 32.28 4.60 59.81
N ALA A 701 31.52 5.03 58.79
CA ALA A 701 31.90 6.11 57.86
C ALA A 701 32.24 7.41 58.61
N HIS A 702 31.34 7.86 59.50
CA HIS A 702 31.54 9.04 60.35
C HIS A 702 32.80 8.96 61.22
N ARG A 703 33.04 7.79 61.84
CA ARG A 703 34.26 7.55 62.63
C ARG A 703 35.55 7.53 61.80
N SER A 704 35.45 7.38 60.48
CA SER A 704 36.59 7.52 59.55
C SER A 704 36.70 8.89 58.87
N GLY A 705 35.69 9.75 58.98
CA GLY A 705 35.63 11.06 58.31
C GLY A 705 35.35 10.98 56.80
N ASP A 706 34.71 9.89 56.34
CA ASP A 706 34.22 9.70 54.97
C ASP A 706 32.69 9.56 54.99
N ASP A 707 32.02 10.55 55.60
CA ASP A 707 30.56 10.57 55.81
C ASP A 707 29.77 10.47 54.51
N PHE A 708 28.62 9.80 54.57
CA PHE A 708 27.67 9.73 53.47
C PHE A 708 27.04 11.11 53.22
N PHE A 709 27.05 11.55 51.96
CA PHE A 709 26.36 12.77 51.52
C PHE A 709 24.84 12.63 51.61
N ALA A 710 24.33 11.42 51.38
CA ALA A 710 22.93 11.07 51.61
C ALA A 710 22.79 9.57 51.92
N VAL A 711 21.76 9.22 52.69
CA VAL A 711 21.27 7.84 52.83
C VAL A 711 19.90 7.77 52.17
N ILE A 712 19.73 6.83 51.24
CA ILE A 712 18.47 6.54 50.55
C ILE A 712 17.92 5.24 51.15
N LEU A 713 16.70 5.27 51.69
CA LEU A 713 16.21 4.28 52.65
C LEU A 713 14.76 3.87 52.37
N ASP A 714 14.48 2.59 52.08
CA ASP A 714 13.11 2.08 52.04
C ASP A 714 12.50 2.10 53.45
N TRP A 715 11.25 2.54 53.56
CA TRP A 715 10.53 2.56 54.83
C TRP A 715 10.19 1.17 55.38
N LYS A 716 10.13 0.13 54.53
CA LYS A 716 9.54 -1.17 54.84
C LYS A 716 10.50 -2.34 54.61
N MET A 717 11.36 -2.58 55.60
CA MET A 717 12.32 -3.69 55.62
C MET A 717 12.00 -4.73 56.71
N PRO A 718 12.49 -5.98 56.59
CA PRO A 718 12.40 -6.99 57.64
C PRO A 718 13.38 -6.73 58.80
N GLU A 719 13.06 -7.30 59.97
CA GLU A 719 13.78 -7.21 61.25
C GLU A 719 13.89 -5.81 61.89
N MET A 720 14.26 -4.79 61.12
CA MET A 720 14.36 -3.39 61.52
C MET A 720 13.87 -2.51 60.38
N ASP A 721 12.73 -1.85 60.56
CA ASP A 721 12.10 -1.07 59.49
C ASP A 721 12.83 0.26 59.23
N GLY A 722 12.45 0.97 58.17
CA GLY A 722 13.10 2.23 57.79
C GLY A 722 12.90 3.36 58.81
N LEU A 723 11.85 3.30 59.63
CA LEU A 723 11.56 4.30 60.66
C LEU A 723 12.42 4.07 61.90
N GLU A 724 12.57 2.82 62.34
CA GLU A 724 13.54 2.42 63.37
C GLU A 724 14.98 2.73 62.90
N THR A 725 15.27 2.48 61.62
CA THR A 725 16.57 2.77 60.98
C THR A 725 16.87 4.27 61.01
N LEU A 726 15.93 5.11 60.56
CA LEU A 726 16.04 6.57 60.60
C LEU A 726 16.27 7.08 62.04
N LYS A 727 15.43 6.63 62.99
CA LYS A 727 15.55 7.00 64.41
C LYS A 727 16.91 6.60 65.00
N ALA A 728 17.47 5.46 64.59
CA ALA A 728 18.81 5.00 65.00
C ALA A 728 19.96 5.77 64.33
N ILE A 729 19.86 6.11 63.04
CA ILE A 729 20.81 6.98 62.33
C ILE A 729 20.86 8.35 63.01
N ARG A 730 19.70 9.01 63.18
CA ARG A 730 19.57 10.32 63.83
C ARG A 730 20.09 10.31 65.28
N SER A 731 19.89 9.22 66.02
CA SER A 731 20.42 9.06 67.39
C SER A 731 21.95 8.96 67.46
N ASN A 732 22.62 8.48 66.41
CA ASN A 732 24.07 8.31 66.37
C ASN A 732 24.82 9.47 65.68
N LEU A 733 24.16 10.17 64.75
CA LEU A 733 24.78 11.08 63.77
C LEU A 733 24.11 12.45 63.67
N GLY A 734 22.99 12.69 64.37
CA GLY A 734 22.25 13.95 64.30
C GLY A 734 21.64 14.19 62.92
N GLU A 735 21.45 15.47 62.58
CA GLU A 735 20.88 15.96 61.32
C GLU A 735 21.97 16.18 60.23
N ASP A 736 23.24 15.93 60.53
CA ASP A 736 24.39 16.24 59.66
C ASP A 736 24.44 15.39 58.36
N VAL A 737 23.63 14.33 58.26
CA VAL A 737 23.51 13.47 57.06
C VAL A 737 22.05 13.42 56.60
N PRO A 738 21.71 13.91 55.40
CA PRO A 738 20.38 13.76 54.78
C PRO A 738 19.94 12.30 54.66
N VAL A 739 18.70 12.01 55.06
CA VAL A 739 18.03 10.72 54.88
C VAL A 739 16.80 10.91 54.01
N ILE A 740 16.85 10.28 52.83
CA ILE A 740 15.84 10.30 51.78
C ILE A 740 15.05 9.00 51.86
N ILE A 741 13.73 9.06 52.05
CA ILE A 741 12.90 7.87 52.16
C ILE A 741 12.38 7.45 50.78
N ILE A 742 12.59 6.18 50.40
CA ILE A 742 11.89 5.59 49.26
C ILE A 742 10.56 5.00 49.72
N SER A 743 9.48 5.26 49.00
CA SER A 743 8.23 4.49 49.11
C SER A 743 7.82 3.86 47.78
N ALA A 744 7.19 2.68 47.84
CA ALA A 744 6.68 1.99 46.68
C ALA A 744 5.51 2.74 46.00
N TYR A 745 4.47 3.09 46.76
CA TYR A 745 3.33 3.89 46.27
C TYR A 745 2.74 4.68 47.44
N ASP A 746 2.60 5.99 47.24
CA ASP A 746 2.21 6.96 48.26
C ASP A 746 3.17 7.07 49.47
N TYR A 747 3.11 8.21 50.15
CA TYR A 747 3.68 8.40 51.47
C TYR A 747 2.77 9.20 52.40
N SER A 748 1.62 9.74 51.97
CA SER A 748 0.77 10.61 52.80
C SER A 748 0.33 10.00 54.14
N ASP A 749 0.13 8.67 54.21
CA ASP A 749 -0.22 7.97 55.46
C ASP A 749 0.96 7.83 56.45
N ILE A 750 2.22 7.98 55.99
CA ILE A 750 3.44 7.78 56.78
C ILE A 750 4.33 9.05 56.90
N GLU A 751 4.10 10.04 56.03
CA GLU A 751 4.92 11.24 55.86
C GLU A 751 5.15 11.98 57.17
N ALA A 752 4.06 12.23 57.90
CA ALA A 752 4.10 12.96 59.16
C ALA A 752 4.93 12.22 60.24
N GLU A 753 4.95 10.89 60.25
CA GLU A 753 5.78 10.14 61.18
C GLU A 753 7.26 10.16 60.78
N PHE A 754 7.57 9.98 59.49
CA PHE A 754 8.95 10.03 58.98
C PHE A 754 9.57 11.44 59.09
N LEU A 755 8.83 12.49 58.73
CA LEU A 755 9.25 13.89 58.96
C LEU A 755 9.47 14.16 60.46
N SER A 756 8.58 13.69 61.34
CA SER A 756 8.77 13.85 62.81
C SER A 756 9.97 13.06 63.36
N ALA A 757 10.45 12.05 62.64
CA ALA A 757 11.64 11.28 62.94
C ALA A 757 12.92 11.83 62.28
N GLY A 758 12.82 12.92 61.49
CA GLY A 758 13.95 13.60 60.85
C GLY A 758 14.30 13.09 59.45
N ALA A 759 13.33 12.61 58.66
CA ALA A 759 13.51 12.44 57.21
C ALA A 759 13.55 13.80 56.49
N ASP A 760 14.40 13.93 55.48
CA ASP A 760 14.64 15.22 54.80
C ASP A 760 13.98 15.33 53.43
N ALA A 761 13.74 14.20 52.75
CA ALA A 761 13.03 14.13 51.48
C ALA A 761 12.41 12.74 51.23
N PHE A 762 11.54 12.65 50.23
CA PHE A 762 10.90 11.40 49.78
C PHE A 762 11.10 11.19 48.28
N ILE A 763 11.21 9.94 47.84
CA ILE A 763 11.22 9.53 46.43
C ILE A 763 10.25 8.35 46.23
N THR A 764 9.45 8.37 45.15
CA THR A 764 8.59 7.25 44.77
C THR A 764 9.33 6.23 43.89
N LYS A 765 9.06 4.94 44.07
CA LYS A 765 9.43 3.91 43.09
C LYS A 765 8.51 4.03 41.85
N PRO A 766 8.99 3.76 40.62
CA PRO A 766 10.35 3.38 40.27
C PRO A 766 11.34 4.56 40.31
N LEU A 767 12.60 4.27 40.66
CA LEU A 767 13.66 5.27 40.73
C LEU A 767 14.12 5.66 39.31
N PHE A 768 13.86 6.90 38.94
CA PHE A 768 14.37 7.53 37.70
C PHE A 768 15.53 8.50 38.01
N LYS A 769 16.45 8.64 37.05
CA LYS A 769 17.67 9.44 37.12
C LYS A 769 17.38 10.92 37.33
N SER A 770 16.43 11.48 36.59
CA SER A 770 15.96 12.87 36.78
C SER A 770 15.46 13.13 38.20
N LYS A 771 14.53 12.29 38.69
CA LYS A 771 13.94 12.40 40.04
C LYS A 771 15.00 12.27 41.14
N MET A 772 15.93 11.30 41.02
CA MET A 772 16.99 11.11 42.02
C MET A 772 18.05 12.23 41.99
N LEU A 773 18.45 12.69 40.80
CA LEU A 773 19.38 13.82 40.63
C LEU A 773 18.80 15.10 41.26
N HIS A 774 17.53 15.41 40.98
CA HIS A 774 16.85 16.61 41.48
C HIS A 774 16.82 16.68 43.03
N VAL A 775 16.54 15.56 43.70
CA VAL A 775 16.54 15.47 45.17
C VAL A 775 17.95 15.57 45.75
N LEU A 776 18.97 15.01 45.07
CA LEU A 776 20.36 15.12 45.53
C LEU A 776 20.92 16.55 45.30
N GLN A 777 20.51 17.24 44.24
CA GLN A 777 20.83 18.65 43.99
C GLN A 777 20.21 19.61 45.01
N THR A 778 19.07 19.28 45.62
CA THR A 778 18.47 20.15 46.67
C THR A 778 19.33 20.18 47.93
N PHE A 779 20.00 19.08 48.27
CA PHE A 779 20.94 19.04 49.39
C PHE A 779 22.25 19.81 49.14
N LEU A 780 22.76 19.85 47.91
CA LEU A 780 23.85 20.78 47.54
C LEU A 780 23.43 22.25 47.73
N ASN A 781 22.21 22.59 47.33
CA ASN A 781 21.70 23.97 47.37
C ASN A 781 21.22 24.43 48.75
N SER A 782 21.26 23.57 49.79
CA SER A 782 20.74 23.88 51.14
C SER A 782 21.47 25.01 51.88
N GLY A 783 22.51 25.62 51.29
CA GLY A 783 23.05 26.91 51.70
C GLY A 783 22.31 28.15 51.18
N ARG A 784 21.30 28.01 50.30
CA ARG A 784 20.54 29.11 49.66
C ARG A 784 19.09 28.75 49.33
N LEU A 785 18.18 29.52 49.97
CA LEU A 785 16.74 29.62 49.70
C LEU A 785 15.87 28.44 50.18
N GLU A 786 14.58 28.74 50.31
CA GLU A 786 13.68 28.11 51.29
C GLU A 786 12.78 27.02 50.69
N THR A 787 12.25 26.18 51.59
CA THR A 787 11.43 24.99 51.30
C THR A 787 10.14 25.31 50.54
N ALA A 788 9.91 24.60 49.43
CA ALA A 788 8.66 24.62 48.67
C ALA A 788 7.98 23.25 48.71
N ALA A 789 7.23 22.96 49.78
CA ALA A 789 6.49 21.71 49.95
C ALA A 789 5.17 21.93 50.71
N SER A 790 4.06 22.01 49.97
CA SER A 790 2.73 21.56 50.41
C SER A 790 1.72 21.64 49.26
N GLN A 791 1.14 20.50 48.88
CA GLN A 791 -0.13 20.45 48.17
C GLN A 791 -1.10 19.60 49.01
N ALA A 792 -1.99 20.29 49.72
CA ALA A 792 -3.14 19.71 50.39
C ALA A 792 -4.40 20.41 49.87
N GLU A 793 -5.58 19.80 50.06
CA GLU A 793 -6.85 20.32 49.55
C GLU A 793 -7.13 21.76 50.04
N ILE A 794 -7.09 22.74 49.12
CA ILE A 794 -7.31 24.16 49.42
C ILE A 794 -8.33 24.73 48.42
N VAL A 795 -9.40 25.35 48.93
CA VAL A 795 -10.22 26.30 48.15
C VAL A 795 -9.34 27.53 47.92
N HIS A 796 -8.89 27.73 46.69
CA HIS A 796 -7.79 28.66 46.36
C HIS A 796 -8.17 30.14 46.59
N PRO A 797 -7.67 30.80 47.66
CA PRO A 797 -8.14 32.14 48.03
C PRO A 797 -7.75 33.23 47.02
N GLU A 798 -6.76 32.95 46.17
CA GLU A 798 -6.21 33.86 45.18
C GLU A 798 -7.12 34.02 43.94
N LEU A 799 -8.00 33.03 43.66
CA LEU A 799 -8.98 33.10 42.58
C LEU A 799 -10.29 33.79 42.99
N ALA A 800 -10.59 33.83 44.30
CA ALA A 800 -11.86 34.33 44.83
C ALA A 800 -12.17 35.76 44.36
N GLY A 801 -13.38 35.95 43.82
CA GLY A 801 -13.86 37.25 43.33
C GLY A 801 -13.29 37.70 41.97
N LYS A 802 -12.33 36.98 41.35
CA LYS A 802 -11.93 37.25 39.97
C LYS A 802 -13.09 36.94 39.01
N ARG A 803 -13.17 37.70 37.91
CA ARG A 803 -14.31 37.63 36.98
C ARG A 803 -13.92 36.97 35.66
N VAL A 804 -14.63 35.93 35.26
CA VAL A 804 -14.30 35.13 34.07
C VAL A 804 -15.50 35.09 33.13
N LEU A 805 -15.26 35.32 31.84
CA LEU A 805 -16.27 35.21 30.79
C LEU A 805 -16.27 33.78 30.22
N LEU A 806 -17.31 32.99 30.53
CA LEU A 806 -17.51 31.64 30.01
C LEU A 806 -18.33 31.70 28.71
N VAL A 807 -17.78 31.16 27.62
CA VAL A 807 -18.40 31.16 26.29
C VAL A 807 -18.57 29.71 25.81
N GLU A 808 -19.82 29.26 25.77
CA GLU A 808 -20.24 27.89 25.46
C GLU A 808 -21.64 27.97 24.84
N ASP A 809 -21.94 27.27 23.74
CA ASP A 809 -23.28 27.34 23.13
C ASP A 809 -24.31 26.44 23.84
N ASN A 810 -23.90 25.24 24.21
CA ASN A 810 -24.69 24.26 24.93
C ASN A 810 -25.02 24.74 26.35
N ALA A 811 -26.30 24.99 26.60
CA ALA A 811 -26.80 25.49 27.87
C ALA A 811 -26.45 24.61 29.08
N LEU A 812 -26.45 23.29 28.92
CA LEU A 812 -26.16 22.35 30.02
C LEU A 812 -24.66 22.29 30.34
N ASN A 813 -23.79 22.35 29.33
CA ASN A 813 -22.35 22.47 29.54
C ASN A 813 -22.03 23.79 30.26
N ARG A 814 -22.69 24.88 29.85
CA ARG A 814 -22.52 26.22 30.41
C ARG A 814 -22.99 26.30 31.87
N GLU A 815 -24.14 25.70 32.17
CA GLU A 815 -24.67 25.55 33.54
C GLU A 815 -23.68 24.77 34.43
N ILE A 816 -23.21 23.61 33.98
CA ILE A 816 -22.23 22.78 34.72
C ILE A 816 -20.92 23.54 34.96
N ALA A 817 -20.32 24.16 33.94
CA ALA A 817 -19.08 24.91 34.11
C ALA A 817 -19.25 26.17 34.98
N THR A 818 -20.41 26.83 34.93
CA THR A 818 -20.72 27.95 35.83
C THR A 818 -20.80 27.50 37.29
N GLU A 819 -21.52 26.43 37.61
CA GLU A 819 -21.58 25.88 38.97
C GLU A 819 -20.19 25.44 39.48
N LEU A 820 -19.44 24.68 38.68
CA LEU A 820 -18.11 24.17 39.06
C LEU A 820 -17.08 25.30 39.30
N LEU A 821 -17.18 26.41 38.59
CA LEU A 821 -16.33 27.59 38.82
C LEU A 821 -16.83 28.46 39.98
N GLN A 822 -18.14 28.57 40.19
CA GLN A 822 -18.70 29.28 41.35
C GLN A 822 -18.42 28.55 42.67
N MET A 823 -18.25 27.22 42.65
CA MET A 823 -17.70 26.45 43.78
C MET A 823 -16.27 26.84 44.19
N GLN A 824 -15.56 27.60 43.35
CA GLN A 824 -14.22 28.15 43.60
C GLN A 824 -14.25 29.68 43.79
N GLU A 825 -15.41 30.24 44.18
CA GLU A 825 -15.67 31.66 44.44
C GLU A 825 -15.40 32.62 43.25
N LEU A 826 -15.32 32.10 42.02
CA LEU A 826 -15.19 32.90 40.79
C LEU A 826 -16.51 33.55 40.37
N LEU A 827 -16.44 34.78 39.86
CA LEU A 827 -17.58 35.51 39.33
C LEU A 827 -17.72 35.23 37.83
N ILE A 828 -18.67 34.37 37.47
CA ILE A 828 -18.86 33.94 36.07
C ILE A 828 -19.95 34.75 35.39
N ASP A 829 -19.60 35.43 34.29
CA ASP A 829 -20.55 35.90 33.29
C ASP A 829 -20.56 34.92 32.11
N THR A 830 -21.73 34.71 31.49
CA THR A 830 -21.92 33.65 30.49
C THR A 830 -22.36 34.20 29.13
N ALA A 831 -21.75 33.73 28.05
CA ALA A 831 -22.12 34.03 26.67
C ALA A 831 -22.46 32.74 25.89
N GLU A 832 -23.48 32.81 25.03
CA GLU A 832 -24.04 31.68 24.28
C GLU A 832 -23.42 31.46 22.88
N ASN A 833 -22.49 32.33 22.48
CA ASN A 833 -21.69 32.23 21.26
C ASN A 833 -20.57 33.27 21.28
N GLY A 834 -19.57 33.10 20.40
CA GLY A 834 -18.42 33.98 20.28
C GLY A 834 -18.76 35.44 19.93
N ARG A 835 -19.85 35.70 19.20
CA ARG A 835 -20.28 37.07 18.88
C ARG A 835 -20.83 37.79 20.11
N ARG A 836 -21.60 37.10 20.95
CA ARG A 836 -22.03 37.60 22.26
C ARG A 836 -20.84 37.85 23.19
N ALA A 837 -19.85 36.98 23.19
CA ALA A 837 -18.62 37.21 23.95
C ALA A 837 -17.87 38.46 23.50
N LEU A 838 -17.74 38.68 22.18
CA LEU A 838 -17.17 39.91 21.63
C LEU A 838 -18.00 41.15 22.02
N ASP A 839 -19.34 41.10 21.87
CA ASP A 839 -20.23 42.22 22.25
C ASP A 839 -20.11 42.55 23.76
N MET A 840 -20.04 41.53 24.62
CA MET A 840 -19.93 41.66 26.08
C MET A 840 -18.53 42.09 26.53
N PHE A 841 -17.49 41.71 25.79
CA PHE A 841 -16.13 42.16 26.04
C PHE A 841 -15.96 43.62 25.59
N GLU A 842 -16.35 43.97 24.36
CA GLU A 842 -16.27 45.34 23.84
C GLU A 842 -17.04 46.36 24.71
N ALA A 843 -18.17 45.94 25.30
CA ALA A 843 -18.98 46.78 26.18
C ALA A 843 -18.46 46.89 27.64
N SER A 844 -17.44 46.14 28.05
CA SER A 844 -16.90 46.20 29.42
C SER A 844 -15.82 47.28 29.58
N GLU A 845 -15.52 47.64 30.83
CA GLU A 845 -14.35 48.47 31.13
C GLU A 845 -13.05 47.62 31.05
N PRO A 846 -11.88 48.22 30.72
CA PRO A 846 -10.62 47.49 30.70
C PRO A 846 -10.32 46.84 32.06
N GLY A 847 -9.92 45.57 32.06
CA GLY A 847 -9.67 44.78 33.27
C GLY A 847 -10.92 44.25 33.99
N TYR A 848 -12.13 44.49 33.46
CA TYR A 848 -13.38 43.95 34.03
C TYR A 848 -13.43 42.41 34.02
N TYR A 849 -12.83 41.77 33.00
CA TYR A 849 -12.64 40.33 32.93
C TYR A 849 -11.18 40.00 33.19
N SER A 850 -10.93 39.02 34.05
CA SER A 850 -9.60 38.51 34.38
C SER A 850 -9.16 37.41 33.41
N ALA A 851 -10.10 36.62 32.87
CA ALA A 851 -9.87 35.63 31.82
C ALA A 851 -11.15 35.38 30.99
N ILE A 852 -11.01 34.73 29.83
CA ILE A 852 -12.10 34.23 29.00
C ILE A 852 -11.90 32.73 28.76
N LEU A 853 -12.94 31.93 29.01
CA LEU A 853 -13.00 30.52 28.64
C LEU A 853 -13.83 30.41 27.36
N MET A 854 -13.20 30.07 26.23
CA MET A 854 -13.78 30.21 24.89
C MET A 854 -13.89 28.86 24.19
N ASP A 855 -15.11 28.33 24.03
CA ASP A 855 -15.34 27.18 23.16
C ASP A 855 -14.96 27.46 21.70
N ILE A 856 -14.31 26.49 21.06
CA ILE A 856 -13.90 26.61 19.66
C ILE A 856 -15.11 26.50 18.72
N GLN A 857 -16.00 25.52 18.93
CA GLN A 857 -16.97 25.09 17.90
C GLN A 857 -18.39 25.63 18.11
N MET A 858 -18.53 26.96 18.18
CA MET A 858 -19.81 27.63 18.39
C MET A 858 -20.48 28.17 17.11
N PRO A 859 -21.83 28.26 17.06
CA PRO A 859 -22.59 28.91 15.99
C PRO A 859 -22.42 30.44 16.01
N VAL A 860 -22.85 31.10 14.93
CA VAL A 860 -22.76 32.55 14.66
C VAL A 860 -21.32 33.08 14.51
N MET A 861 -20.44 32.80 15.46
CA MET A 861 -19.01 33.11 15.43
C MET A 861 -18.27 32.08 16.29
N ASN A 862 -17.32 31.37 15.66
CA ASN A 862 -16.49 30.35 16.32
C ASN A 862 -15.43 31.00 17.24
N GLY A 863 -14.82 30.20 18.12
CA GLY A 863 -13.82 30.69 19.08
C GLY A 863 -12.63 31.38 18.41
N TYR A 864 -12.07 30.82 17.33
CA TYR A 864 -10.90 31.39 16.64
C TYR A 864 -11.16 32.80 16.09
N ASP A 865 -12.29 33.01 15.44
CA ASP A 865 -12.64 34.31 14.85
C ASP A 865 -13.08 35.32 15.92
N SER A 866 -13.62 34.83 17.05
CA SER A 866 -13.91 35.64 18.24
C SER A 866 -12.62 36.14 18.90
N THR A 867 -11.63 35.28 19.10
CA THR A 867 -10.33 35.66 19.66
C THR A 867 -9.61 36.66 18.75
N LYS A 868 -9.59 36.44 17.43
CA LYS A 868 -9.02 37.42 16.48
C LYS A 868 -9.74 38.77 16.55
N ALA A 869 -11.06 38.77 16.70
CA ALA A 869 -11.83 40.01 16.84
C ALA A 869 -11.52 40.72 18.17
N ILE A 870 -11.47 40.00 19.29
CA ILE A 870 -11.09 40.51 20.61
C ILE A 870 -9.67 41.10 20.59
N ARG A 871 -8.67 40.33 20.13
CA ARG A 871 -7.27 40.75 19.98
C ARG A 871 -7.09 41.93 19.00
N GLY A 872 -8.06 42.13 18.10
CA GLY A 872 -8.11 43.25 17.15
C GLY A 872 -8.74 44.55 17.69
N LEU A 873 -9.33 44.54 18.89
CA LEU A 873 -9.93 45.73 19.50
C LEU A 873 -8.87 46.78 19.89
N ALA A 874 -9.24 48.05 19.81
CA ALA A 874 -8.41 49.17 20.24
C ALA A 874 -8.45 49.40 21.77
N ARG A 875 -8.33 48.31 22.56
CA ARG A 875 -8.31 48.31 24.03
C ARG A 875 -6.95 47.83 24.55
N GLU A 876 -6.59 48.25 25.76
CA GLU A 876 -5.26 48.00 26.33
C GLU A 876 -5.07 46.56 26.79
N ASP A 877 -6.06 46.03 27.52
CA ASP A 877 -6.13 44.65 28.02
C ASP A 877 -6.52 43.62 26.96
N ALA A 878 -7.19 44.02 25.87
CA ALA A 878 -7.64 43.13 24.79
C ALA A 878 -6.51 42.26 24.19
N LYS A 879 -5.26 42.74 24.22
CA LYS A 879 -4.07 42.03 23.75
C LYS A 879 -3.51 41.02 24.75
N ASN A 880 -3.76 41.23 26.04
CA ASN A 880 -3.06 40.58 27.14
C ASN A 880 -3.98 39.73 28.04
N ILE A 881 -5.31 39.87 27.92
CA ILE A 881 -6.26 39.05 28.70
C ILE A 881 -6.09 37.58 28.31
N PRO A 882 -5.96 36.65 29.29
CA PRO A 882 -5.97 35.22 29.05
C PRO A 882 -7.26 34.74 28.36
N ILE A 883 -7.14 34.08 27.21
CA ILE A 883 -8.21 33.44 26.46
C ILE A 883 -7.85 31.96 26.32
N LEU A 884 -8.47 31.12 27.15
CA LEU A 884 -8.23 29.69 27.21
C LEU A 884 -9.27 28.96 26.35
N ALA A 885 -8.82 28.12 25.42
CA ALA A 885 -9.70 27.43 24.47
C ALA A 885 -10.36 26.20 25.10
N LEU A 886 -11.69 26.08 25.07
CA LEU A 886 -12.38 24.84 25.45
C LEU A 886 -12.52 23.94 24.21
N THR A 887 -11.93 22.73 24.21
CA THR A 887 -11.80 21.90 23.01
C THR A 887 -12.50 20.54 23.15
N ALA A 888 -13.13 20.04 22.08
CA ALA A 888 -13.82 18.74 22.09
C ALA A 888 -12.89 17.51 21.85
N ASN A 889 -11.61 17.76 21.55
CA ASN A 889 -10.51 16.78 21.53
C ASN A 889 -9.21 17.57 21.77
N ALA A 890 -8.23 16.96 22.45
CA ALA A 890 -6.89 17.55 22.67
C ALA A 890 -5.96 17.50 21.43
N PHE A 891 -6.49 17.37 20.21
CA PHE A 891 -5.66 17.25 19.02
C PHE A 891 -4.92 18.55 18.68
N THR A 892 -3.60 18.42 18.49
CA THR A 892 -2.66 19.52 18.18
C THR A 892 -3.08 20.40 17.00
N SER A 893 -3.85 19.87 16.04
CA SER A 893 -4.34 20.66 14.91
C SER A 893 -5.27 21.81 15.32
N ASP A 894 -6.04 21.68 16.41
CA ASP A 894 -6.90 22.75 16.92
C ASP A 894 -6.18 23.63 17.93
N ILE A 895 -5.23 23.07 18.70
CA ILE A 895 -4.32 23.81 19.58
C ILE A 895 -3.45 24.79 18.77
N GLY A 896 -2.84 24.33 17.68
CA GLY A 896 -2.03 25.17 16.78
C GLY A 896 -2.85 26.27 16.09
N LYS A 897 -4.14 26.03 15.80
CA LYS A 897 -5.08 27.05 15.31
C LYS A 897 -5.49 28.03 16.41
N ALA A 898 -5.63 27.58 17.65
CA ALA A 898 -5.93 28.41 18.82
C ALA A 898 -4.82 29.43 19.07
N TYR A 899 -3.57 28.97 19.20
CA TYR A 899 -2.40 29.85 19.28
C TYR A 899 -2.27 30.77 18.06
N SER A 900 -2.48 30.26 16.84
CA SER A 900 -2.50 31.08 15.61
C SER A 900 -3.65 32.10 15.53
N ALA A 901 -4.68 31.95 16.35
CA ALA A 901 -5.78 32.91 16.51
C ALA A 901 -5.53 33.92 17.66
N GLY A 902 -4.50 33.69 18.49
CA GLY A 902 -4.16 34.50 19.66
C GLY A 902 -4.81 34.04 20.97
N MET A 903 -5.17 32.76 21.09
CA MET A 903 -5.51 32.12 22.37
C MET A 903 -4.21 31.73 23.11
N ASP A 904 -4.24 31.68 24.44
CA ASP A 904 -3.03 31.60 25.26
C ASP A 904 -2.80 30.23 25.91
N ASP A 905 -3.84 29.41 26.04
CA ASP A 905 -3.78 27.97 26.36
C ASP A 905 -5.11 27.28 25.97
N HIS A 906 -5.29 26.03 26.38
CA HIS A 906 -6.44 25.18 26.05
C HIS A 906 -6.81 24.23 27.21
N ILE A 907 -8.07 23.78 27.23
CA ILE A 907 -8.65 22.83 28.19
C ILE A 907 -9.55 21.86 27.43
N ALA A 908 -9.35 20.56 27.63
CA ALA A 908 -10.18 19.53 27.00
C ALA A 908 -11.59 19.44 27.63
N LYS A 909 -12.58 19.08 26.81
CA LYS A 909 -13.93 18.68 27.22
C LYS A 909 -14.03 17.14 27.24
N PRO A 910 -14.67 16.50 28.24
CA PRO A 910 -15.32 17.10 29.41
C PRO A 910 -14.30 17.77 30.32
N ILE A 911 -14.69 18.92 30.88
CA ILE A 911 -13.81 19.79 31.66
C ILE A 911 -13.36 19.06 32.94
N ASP A 912 -12.06 18.85 33.08
CA ASP A 912 -11.46 18.53 34.37
C ASP A 912 -11.31 19.81 35.19
N VAL A 913 -11.85 19.80 36.41
CA VAL A 913 -11.91 20.98 37.29
C VAL A 913 -10.53 21.30 37.86
N THR A 914 -9.72 20.29 38.18
CA THR A 914 -8.38 20.47 38.73
C THR A 914 -7.47 21.12 37.69
N LEU A 915 -7.42 20.55 36.48
CA LEU A 915 -6.62 21.09 35.37
C LEU A 915 -7.06 22.50 34.94
N LEU A 916 -8.37 22.78 34.94
CA LEU A 916 -8.91 24.11 34.66
C LEU A 916 -8.46 25.13 35.72
N ILE A 917 -8.45 24.74 36.99
CA ILE A 917 -8.06 25.62 38.11
C ILE A 917 -6.55 25.86 38.17
N GLU A 918 -5.72 24.83 37.93
CA GLU A 918 -4.26 24.96 37.77
C GLU A 918 -3.89 25.90 36.61
N THR A 919 -4.54 25.72 35.46
CA THR A 919 -4.33 26.61 34.30
C THR A 919 -4.82 28.02 34.59
N LEU A 920 -5.98 28.19 35.22
CA LEU A 920 -6.45 29.53 35.64
C LEU A 920 -5.48 30.20 36.62
N GLN A 921 -4.89 29.48 37.57
CA GLN A 921 -3.85 30.02 38.46
C GLN A 921 -2.63 30.52 37.68
N ARG A 922 -2.11 29.70 36.75
CA ARG A 922 -0.95 30.03 35.90
C ARG A 922 -1.10 31.37 35.17
N TYR A 923 -2.31 31.73 34.75
CA TYR A 923 -2.61 32.97 34.02
C TYR A 923 -3.18 34.10 34.90
N LEU A 924 -3.60 33.82 36.14
CA LEU A 924 -4.26 34.81 37.02
C LEU A 924 -3.45 35.20 38.26
N CYS A 925 -2.38 34.49 38.62
CA CYS A 925 -1.59 34.72 39.83
C CYS A 925 -0.15 35.19 39.56
N LEU A 926 0.13 35.66 38.33
CA LEU A 926 1.36 36.35 37.91
C LEU A 926 1.23 37.89 38.00
#